data_AF-A0A480L5F8-F1
#
_entry.id   AF-A0A480L5F8-F1
#
_cell.length_a   1.000
_cell.length_b   1.000
_cell.length_c   1.000
_cell.angle_alpha   90.00
_cell.angle_beta   90.00
_cell.angle_gamma   90.00
#
_symmetry.space_group_name_H-M   'P 1'
#
loop_
_entity.id
_entity.type
_entity.pdbx_description
1 polymer ?
#
loop_
_entity_poly.entity_id
_entity_poly.type
_entity_poly.pdbx_seq_one_letter_code
_entity_poly.pdbx_strand_id
1 'polypeptide(L)'
;MKRCQEASEHGAYSDLLQRQEATAMENRKLTGKISELERMLAELERQKSRMEEELPKVREAAETQLRKQQRDAADIALQKMRAEGEAQRYRRELEAVEGEKEAAQRELEHVRRLTAEAEARRAAVEQDLRGFQSQLEVHSLARRALEDQLQRKASSLHSLEQQKDELLEELRRKQDREHELRKLMEQMEKDLTFQKQVAEAQLREKQRIESEARRQVAEVQCSSRESALPTCSTAQARELRQQVDELTVANRKAEKDMRELKNELSALQLEKTSSEEKARLLRAKLDETNTALRGLKLELERKDRAEEGYSRRLQDLGRQLSQTTGRAEEVRQEADDLSRVKHSYELELQSLQQERGKLQREADRVARTRATTERDVQHLHPNTVALQGDPEASKERAGSCQRKSDHLREPFEKSHMQLLEHSQAERENHAKIQKLKEDLERSNASADMLKRKVDELTKQNNETKSLMQRLQAESANVVLEKQAIQQRCEALRVQADGFKDQLRHTNEHLHKQTKTEQDFQRRIKSLEEDLAKSQTLVSEFKQKCDQQNLIIQNTEEEVRSLSAKLSASKEEKRLGEQQVQQQQAQVQELNDQLKKVQGELHLKTIEEQVTHRKMVLFQEESEKFKRSAEEFRKKVERLMDAKVITENDLSGIQLDFVSLQRENCRAQENARLCETNIRELERQLQQYREQTPKGQGGDAVHVQKCRKLQEELVAQKRQVENLKQKMDQQIKEHEHQLVLLQCEIQRKSPASKADSELGGKERQRPGDLASGTTEPRTPLTRSPLQRWPQEPQPSEERWPWRVANQMSKEVQGSLSGAPVEQEKSPQCYSEYFSQTSTEVQITFDETKQPIIPRLSEIENLREQALYNSRPAVRYQDDKCEMDLVTLLTPLEVYCGSWGPVSFPVCALRSCFLSLLG
;
A
#
# COMPACT_ATOMS: atom_id res chain seq x y z
N MET A 1 -34.27 -176.69 -112.30
CA MET A 1 -32.95 -176.21 -112.77
C MET A 1 -33.09 -174.86 -113.47
N LYS A 2 -33.05 -174.71 -114.81
CA LYS A 2 -33.07 -173.37 -115.47
C LYS A 2 -34.19 -172.42 -114.96
N ARG A 3 -35.46 -172.85 -114.96
CA ARG A 3 -36.60 -172.08 -114.42
C ARG A 3 -36.47 -171.64 -112.95
N CYS A 4 -35.60 -172.26 -112.17
CA CYS A 4 -35.38 -171.92 -110.76
C CYS A 4 -34.35 -170.79 -110.60
N GLN A 5 -33.36 -170.71 -111.49
CA GLN A 5 -32.46 -169.56 -111.57
C GLN A 5 -33.18 -168.37 -112.19
N GLU A 6 -33.89 -168.59 -113.32
CA GLU A 6 -34.74 -167.56 -113.95
C GLU A 6 -35.73 -166.94 -112.94
N ALA A 7 -36.43 -167.75 -112.13
CA ALA A 7 -37.33 -167.25 -111.09
C ALA A 7 -36.60 -166.55 -109.92
N SER A 8 -35.40 -166.99 -109.54
CA SER A 8 -34.59 -166.33 -108.50
C SER A 8 -34.00 -165.01 -108.99
N GLU A 9 -33.67 -164.90 -110.28
CA GLU A 9 -33.12 -163.70 -110.92
C GLU A 9 -34.24 -162.69 -111.20
N HIS A 10 -35.43 -163.13 -111.63
CA HIS A 10 -36.62 -162.26 -111.71
C HIS A 10 -37.10 -161.81 -110.33
N GLY A 11 -37.06 -162.69 -109.32
CA GLY A 11 -37.33 -162.32 -107.93
C GLY A 11 -36.36 -161.27 -107.42
N ALA A 12 -35.05 -161.50 -107.55
CA ALA A 12 -34.02 -160.53 -107.17
C ALA A 12 -34.11 -159.21 -107.95
N TYR A 13 -34.45 -159.25 -109.23
CA TYR A 13 -34.67 -158.05 -110.05
C TYR A 13 -35.94 -157.29 -109.62
N SER A 14 -37.04 -157.98 -109.31
CA SER A 14 -38.27 -157.39 -108.78
C SER A 14 -38.06 -156.77 -107.39
N ASP A 15 -37.35 -157.44 -106.49
CA ASP A 15 -36.97 -156.92 -105.17
C ASP A 15 -36.06 -155.69 -105.30
N LEU A 16 -35.11 -155.71 -106.24
CA LEU A 16 -34.21 -154.60 -106.51
C LEU A 16 -34.93 -153.41 -107.15
N LEU A 17 -35.89 -153.67 -108.04
CA LEU A 17 -36.77 -152.65 -108.62
C LEU A 17 -37.69 -152.04 -107.56
N GLN A 18 -38.32 -152.84 -106.69
CA GLN A 18 -39.10 -152.31 -105.56
C GLN A 18 -38.25 -151.51 -104.57
N ARG A 19 -36.99 -151.91 -104.32
CA ARG A 19 -36.04 -151.11 -103.54
C ARG A 19 -35.65 -149.82 -104.27
N GLN A 20 -35.52 -149.83 -105.60
CA GLN A 20 -35.28 -148.64 -106.41
C GLN A 20 -36.49 -147.69 -106.39
N GLU A 21 -37.72 -148.20 -106.44
CA GLU A 21 -38.95 -147.42 -106.32
C GLU A 21 -39.13 -146.85 -104.90
N ALA A 22 -38.88 -147.66 -103.87
CA ALA A 22 -38.93 -147.22 -102.48
C ALA A 22 -37.91 -146.10 -102.19
N THR A 23 -36.65 -146.28 -102.62
CA THR A 23 -35.61 -145.24 -102.49
C THR A 23 -35.88 -144.03 -103.39
N ALA A 24 -36.47 -144.19 -104.58
CA ALA A 24 -36.92 -143.06 -105.39
C ALA A 24 -38.07 -142.28 -104.71
N MET A 25 -39.00 -142.95 -104.04
CA MET A 25 -40.08 -142.33 -103.27
C MET A 25 -39.59 -141.68 -101.97
N GLU A 26 -38.57 -142.25 -101.33
CA GLU A 26 -37.88 -141.62 -100.19
C GLU A 26 -37.06 -140.40 -100.64
N ASN A 27 -36.28 -140.51 -101.71
CA ASN A 27 -35.57 -139.37 -102.32
C ASN A 27 -36.53 -138.25 -102.71
N ARG A 28 -37.70 -138.53 -103.32
CA ARG A 28 -38.73 -137.51 -103.57
C ARG A 28 -39.22 -136.81 -102.29
N LYS A 29 -39.40 -137.53 -101.19
CA LYS A 29 -39.75 -136.94 -99.88
C LYS A 29 -38.60 -136.11 -99.30
N LEU A 30 -37.35 -136.54 -99.47
CA LEU A 30 -36.16 -135.81 -99.02
C LEU A 30 -35.96 -134.53 -99.84
N THR A 31 -36.08 -134.59 -101.17
CA THR A 31 -36.06 -133.39 -102.04
C THR A 31 -37.18 -132.42 -101.67
N GLY A 32 -38.39 -132.89 -101.40
CA GLY A 32 -39.49 -132.04 -100.90
C GLY A 32 -39.12 -131.30 -99.61
N LYS A 33 -38.59 -132.02 -98.61
CA LYS A 33 -38.10 -131.44 -97.36
C LYS A 33 -36.93 -130.46 -97.58
N ILE A 34 -36.02 -130.76 -98.51
CA ILE A 34 -34.90 -129.88 -98.86
C ILE A 34 -35.45 -128.57 -99.43
N SER A 35 -36.38 -128.60 -100.39
CA SER A 35 -36.99 -127.38 -100.93
C SER A 35 -37.90 -126.62 -99.95
N GLU A 36 -38.47 -127.31 -98.95
CA GLU A 36 -39.10 -126.64 -97.80
C GLU A 36 -38.07 -125.91 -96.92
N LEU A 37 -36.93 -126.55 -96.63
CA LEU A 37 -35.82 -125.96 -95.87
C LEU A 37 -35.17 -124.78 -96.62
N GLU A 38 -34.90 -124.92 -97.92
CA GLU A 38 -34.40 -123.85 -98.80
C GLU A 38 -35.34 -122.64 -98.80
N ARG A 39 -36.65 -122.87 -98.91
CA ARG A 39 -37.67 -121.82 -98.83
C ARG A 39 -37.71 -121.14 -97.45
N MET A 40 -37.53 -121.89 -96.36
CA MET A 40 -37.46 -121.31 -95.02
C MET A 40 -36.16 -120.53 -94.79
N LEU A 41 -35.02 -121.01 -95.31
CA LEU A 41 -33.75 -120.29 -95.27
C LEU A 41 -33.84 -118.97 -96.07
N ALA A 42 -34.36 -118.99 -97.29
CA ALA A 42 -34.52 -117.80 -98.12
C ALA A 42 -35.55 -116.77 -97.58
N GLU A 43 -36.43 -117.18 -96.65
CA GLU A 43 -37.28 -116.26 -95.90
C GLU A 43 -36.59 -115.75 -94.62
N LEU A 44 -35.84 -116.61 -93.90
CA LEU A 44 -35.00 -116.19 -92.77
C LEU A 44 -33.90 -115.20 -93.20
N GLU A 45 -33.32 -115.36 -94.39
CA GLU A 45 -32.36 -114.41 -94.97
C GLU A 45 -33.02 -113.06 -95.30
N ARG A 46 -34.24 -113.06 -95.84
CA ARG A 46 -35.02 -111.82 -96.05
C ARG A 46 -35.41 -111.15 -94.73
N GLN A 47 -35.75 -111.92 -93.70
CA GLN A 47 -36.04 -111.38 -92.37
C GLN A 47 -34.78 -110.83 -91.72
N LYS A 48 -33.64 -111.52 -91.86
CA LYS A 48 -32.32 -111.05 -91.42
C LYS A 48 -31.96 -109.74 -92.11
N SER A 49 -32.03 -109.64 -93.44
CA SER A 49 -31.64 -108.41 -94.16
C SER A 49 -32.52 -107.22 -93.78
N ARG A 50 -33.84 -107.42 -93.65
CA ARG A 50 -34.78 -106.39 -93.12
C ARG A 50 -34.38 -105.94 -91.71
N MET A 51 -34.01 -106.86 -90.82
CA MET A 51 -33.54 -106.52 -89.47
C MET A 51 -32.18 -105.80 -89.50
N GLU A 52 -31.26 -106.17 -90.38
CA GLU A 52 -29.97 -105.49 -90.57
C GLU A 52 -30.13 -104.09 -91.18
N GLU A 53 -31.16 -103.84 -91.99
CA GLU A 53 -31.53 -102.51 -92.51
C GLU A 53 -32.24 -101.62 -91.47
N GLU A 54 -33.15 -102.16 -90.65
CA GLU A 54 -33.92 -101.38 -89.68
C GLU A 54 -33.17 -101.11 -88.36
N LEU A 55 -32.33 -102.05 -87.90
CA LEU A 55 -31.58 -101.90 -86.65
C LEU A 55 -30.67 -100.66 -86.58
N PRO A 56 -29.95 -100.22 -87.63
CA PRO A 56 -29.23 -98.94 -87.59
C PRO A 56 -30.18 -97.73 -87.54
N LYS A 57 -31.32 -97.76 -88.25
CA LYS A 57 -32.32 -96.67 -88.23
C LYS A 57 -32.91 -96.49 -86.82
N VAL A 58 -33.25 -97.60 -86.16
CA VAL A 58 -33.74 -97.61 -84.77
C VAL A 58 -32.67 -97.13 -83.78
N ARG A 59 -31.39 -97.48 -84.00
CA ARG A 59 -30.28 -96.95 -83.19
C ARG A 59 -30.12 -95.44 -83.37
N GLU A 60 -30.14 -94.94 -84.60
CA GLU A 60 -30.04 -93.50 -84.87
C GLU A 60 -31.24 -92.72 -84.29
N ALA A 61 -32.45 -93.26 -84.39
CA ALA A 61 -33.64 -92.70 -83.73
C ALA A 61 -33.51 -92.67 -82.20
N ALA A 62 -32.96 -93.74 -81.60
CA ALA A 62 -32.70 -93.77 -80.15
C ALA A 62 -31.60 -92.79 -79.73
N GLU A 63 -30.50 -92.69 -80.47
CA GLU A 63 -29.43 -91.72 -80.18
C GLU A 63 -29.87 -90.27 -80.38
N THR A 64 -30.65 -89.96 -81.42
CA THR A 64 -31.16 -88.60 -81.65
C THR A 64 -32.17 -88.19 -80.57
N GLN A 65 -33.02 -89.11 -80.12
CA GLN A 65 -33.90 -88.88 -78.97
C GLN A 65 -33.11 -88.74 -77.65
N LEU A 66 -32.04 -89.52 -77.44
CA LEU A 66 -31.16 -89.36 -76.27
C LEU A 66 -30.44 -88.00 -76.29
N ARG A 67 -29.88 -87.60 -77.44
CA ARG A 67 -29.27 -86.27 -77.65
C ARG A 67 -30.27 -85.14 -77.44
N LYS A 68 -31.55 -85.36 -77.74
CA LYS A 68 -32.62 -84.41 -77.41
C LYS A 68 -32.85 -84.36 -75.90
N GLN A 69 -33.09 -85.49 -75.25
CA GLN A 69 -33.29 -85.56 -73.79
C GLN A 69 -32.13 -84.95 -72.99
N GLN A 70 -30.89 -85.10 -73.47
CA GLN A 70 -29.71 -84.47 -72.88
C GLN A 70 -29.73 -82.93 -72.99
N ARG A 71 -30.22 -82.37 -74.10
CA ARG A 71 -30.42 -80.91 -74.26
C ARG A 71 -31.56 -80.42 -73.38
N ASP A 72 -32.73 -81.08 -73.46
CA ASP A 72 -33.91 -80.75 -72.67
C ASP A 72 -33.56 -80.75 -71.16
N ALA A 73 -32.77 -81.72 -70.69
CA ALA A 73 -32.29 -81.78 -69.30
C ALA A 73 -31.26 -80.69 -68.96
N ALA A 74 -30.36 -80.32 -69.88
CA ALA A 74 -29.41 -79.23 -69.69
C ALA A 74 -30.10 -77.86 -69.62
N ASP A 75 -31.11 -77.63 -70.46
CA ASP A 75 -31.93 -76.41 -70.44
C ASP A 75 -32.76 -76.31 -69.16
N ILE A 76 -33.35 -77.42 -68.69
CA ILE A 76 -34.04 -77.49 -67.38
C ILE A 76 -33.05 -77.20 -66.23
N ALA A 77 -31.83 -77.75 -66.28
CA ALA A 77 -30.80 -77.47 -65.27
C ALA A 77 -30.38 -76.00 -65.28
N LEU A 78 -30.22 -75.38 -66.45
CA LEU A 78 -29.90 -73.96 -66.59
C LEU A 78 -31.03 -73.05 -66.09
N GLN A 79 -32.29 -73.39 -66.39
CA GLN A 79 -33.47 -72.69 -65.87
C GLN A 79 -33.56 -72.80 -64.34
N LYS A 80 -33.32 -74.01 -63.79
CA LYS A 80 -33.25 -74.24 -62.35
C LYS A 80 -32.18 -73.35 -61.69
N MET A 81 -30.96 -73.35 -62.21
CA MET A 81 -29.87 -72.53 -61.65
C MET A 81 -30.17 -71.03 -61.68
N ARG A 82 -30.89 -70.53 -62.71
CA ARG A 82 -31.36 -69.13 -62.77
C ARG A 82 -32.40 -68.85 -61.70
N ALA A 83 -33.44 -69.68 -61.59
CA ALA A 83 -34.49 -69.53 -60.59
C ALA A 83 -33.95 -69.64 -59.15
N GLU A 84 -33.00 -70.55 -58.89
CA GLU A 84 -32.31 -70.64 -57.60
C GLU A 84 -31.44 -69.41 -57.32
N GLY A 85 -30.79 -68.82 -58.33
CA GLY A 85 -30.05 -67.57 -58.23
C GLY A 85 -30.95 -66.37 -57.92
N GLU A 86 -32.10 -66.26 -58.59
CA GLU A 86 -33.12 -65.25 -58.35
C GLU A 86 -33.75 -65.40 -56.95
N ALA A 87 -34.13 -66.61 -56.55
CA ALA A 87 -34.62 -66.91 -55.21
C ALA A 87 -33.57 -66.73 -54.10
N GLN A 88 -32.27 -66.69 -54.43
CA GLN A 88 -31.22 -66.25 -53.52
C GLN A 88 -31.05 -64.72 -53.49
N ARG A 89 -31.30 -64.00 -54.59
CA ARG A 89 -31.29 -62.52 -54.62
C ARG A 89 -32.42 -61.96 -53.78
N TYR A 90 -33.66 -62.40 -54.03
CA TYR A 90 -34.83 -61.97 -53.26
C TYR A 90 -34.72 -62.27 -51.76
N ARG A 91 -34.03 -63.34 -51.36
CA ARG A 91 -33.74 -63.60 -49.93
C ARG A 91 -32.79 -62.57 -49.33
N ARG A 92 -31.67 -62.26 -50.00
CA ARG A 92 -30.72 -61.23 -49.51
C ARG A 92 -31.34 -59.83 -49.51
N GLU A 93 -32.19 -59.53 -50.49
CA GLU A 93 -32.96 -58.29 -50.55
C GLU A 93 -33.98 -58.20 -49.39
N LEU A 94 -34.67 -59.29 -49.07
CA LEU A 94 -35.58 -59.36 -47.92
C LEU A 94 -34.82 -59.29 -46.58
N GLU A 95 -33.71 -60.01 -46.42
CA GLU A 95 -32.82 -59.94 -45.26
C GLU A 95 -32.30 -58.50 -45.02
N ALA A 96 -31.98 -57.77 -46.10
CA ALA A 96 -31.58 -56.37 -46.01
C ALA A 96 -32.73 -55.45 -45.57
N VAL A 97 -33.92 -55.59 -46.18
CA VAL A 97 -35.13 -54.82 -45.82
C VAL A 97 -35.60 -55.12 -44.40
N GLU A 98 -35.43 -56.35 -43.91
CA GLU A 98 -35.67 -56.69 -42.50
C GLU A 98 -34.65 -56.00 -41.57
N GLY A 99 -33.36 -55.97 -41.93
CA GLY A 99 -32.35 -55.20 -41.20
C GLY A 99 -32.63 -53.70 -41.14
N GLU A 100 -33.05 -53.09 -42.26
CA GLU A 100 -33.47 -51.69 -42.33
C GLU A 100 -34.71 -51.42 -41.47
N LYS A 101 -35.72 -52.31 -41.53
CA LYS A 101 -36.92 -52.26 -40.70
C LYS A 101 -36.58 -52.32 -39.20
N GLU A 102 -35.68 -53.21 -38.79
CA GLU A 102 -35.24 -53.26 -37.39
C GLU A 102 -34.47 -52.00 -36.98
N ALA A 103 -33.64 -51.42 -37.87
CA ALA A 103 -32.96 -50.16 -37.60
C ALA A 103 -33.97 -49.02 -37.39
N ALA A 104 -34.92 -48.87 -38.31
CA ALA A 104 -36.01 -47.89 -38.20
C ALA A 104 -36.87 -48.11 -36.94
N GLN A 105 -37.10 -49.37 -36.52
CA GLN A 105 -37.81 -49.65 -35.26
C GLN A 105 -37.00 -49.23 -34.03
N ARG A 106 -35.68 -49.48 -34.00
CA ARG A 106 -34.79 -49.04 -32.91
C ARG A 106 -34.73 -47.51 -32.82
N GLU A 107 -34.76 -46.82 -33.95
CA GLU A 107 -34.86 -45.35 -34.02
C GLU A 107 -36.22 -44.85 -33.54
N LEU A 108 -37.33 -45.48 -33.96
CA LEU A 108 -38.67 -45.18 -33.45
C LEU A 108 -38.77 -45.35 -31.92
N GLU A 109 -38.15 -46.40 -31.37
CA GLU A 109 -38.05 -46.65 -29.92
C GLU A 109 -37.09 -45.68 -29.20
N HIS A 110 -36.12 -45.09 -29.89
CA HIS A 110 -35.33 -43.98 -29.37
C HIS A 110 -36.13 -42.67 -29.33
N VAL A 111 -36.80 -42.32 -30.43
CA VAL A 111 -37.67 -41.13 -30.53
C VAL A 111 -38.78 -41.19 -29.50
N ARG A 112 -39.49 -42.32 -29.35
CA ARG A 112 -40.53 -42.51 -28.32
C ARG A 112 -40.03 -42.23 -26.90
N ARG A 113 -38.79 -42.62 -26.56
CA ARG A 113 -38.19 -42.33 -25.25
C ARG A 113 -37.88 -40.84 -25.08
N LEU A 114 -37.35 -40.18 -26.12
CA LEU A 114 -37.12 -38.74 -26.12
C LEU A 114 -38.45 -37.95 -26.02
N THR A 115 -39.51 -38.40 -26.69
CA THR A 115 -40.86 -37.82 -26.56
C THR A 115 -41.38 -37.94 -25.14
N ALA A 116 -41.35 -39.13 -24.53
CA ALA A 116 -41.78 -39.33 -23.15
C ALA A 116 -40.95 -38.52 -22.14
N GLU A 117 -39.64 -38.34 -22.38
CA GLU A 117 -38.80 -37.48 -21.56
C GLU A 117 -39.15 -35.99 -21.73
N ALA A 118 -39.41 -35.53 -22.96
CA ALA A 118 -39.85 -34.17 -23.23
C ALA A 118 -41.23 -33.87 -22.63
N GLU A 119 -42.16 -34.85 -22.66
CA GLU A 119 -43.47 -34.76 -22.01
C GLU A 119 -43.35 -34.70 -20.49
N ALA A 120 -42.48 -35.51 -19.88
CA ALA A 120 -42.20 -35.46 -18.44
C ALA A 120 -41.58 -34.10 -18.01
N ARG A 121 -40.60 -33.60 -18.77
CA ARG A 121 -40.01 -32.26 -18.57
C ARG A 121 -41.07 -31.16 -18.70
N ARG A 122 -41.95 -31.25 -19.70
CA ARG A 122 -43.07 -30.31 -19.90
C ARG A 122 -44.06 -30.36 -18.73
N ALA A 123 -44.43 -31.55 -18.25
CA ALA A 123 -45.34 -31.71 -17.13
C ALA A 123 -44.79 -31.08 -15.84
N ALA A 124 -43.49 -31.21 -15.57
CA ALA A 124 -42.82 -30.53 -14.46
C ALA A 124 -42.93 -28.99 -14.59
N VAL A 125 -42.61 -28.43 -15.75
CA VAL A 125 -42.74 -26.98 -16.00
C VAL A 125 -44.20 -26.50 -15.88
N GLU A 126 -45.18 -27.28 -16.35
CA GLU A 126 -46.60 -26.97 -16.15
C GLU A 126 -47.04 -27.07 -14.67
N GLN A 127 -46.39 -27.89 -13.85
CA GLN A 127 -46.59 -27.93 -12.40
C GLN A 127 -45.96 -26.71 -11.70
N ASP A 128 -44.73 -26.34 -12.06
CA ASP A 128 -44.05 -25.15 -11.53
C ASP A 128 -44.81 -23.87 -11.85
N LEU A 129 -45.32 -23.73 -13.10
CA LEU A 129 -46.15 -22.60 -13.51
C LEU A 129 -47.45 -22.49 -12.69
N ARG A 130 -48.09 -23.60 -12.35
CA ARG A 130 -49.26 -23.62 -11.43
C ARG A 130 -48.85 -23.21 -10.02
N GLY A 131 -47.67 -23.64 -9.55
CA GLY A 131 -47.08 -23.18 -8.29
C GLY A 131 -46.88 -21.68 -8.24
N PHE A 132 -46.28 -21.08 -9.28
CA PHE A 132 -46.10 -19.63 -9.39
C PHE A 132 -47.43 -18.88 -9.50
N GLN A 133 -48.43 -19.42 -10.22
CA GLN A 133 -49.79 -18.85 -10.25
C GLN A 133 -50.41 -18.82 -8.86
N SER A 134 -50.38 -19.92 -8.10
CA SER A 134 -50.88 -19.97 -6.71
C SER A 134 -50.14 -19.01 -5.78
N GLN A 135 -48.82 -18.86 -5.93
CA GLN A 135 -48.04 -17.87 -5.17
C GLN A 135 -48.43 -16.42 -5.52
N LEU A 136 -48.61 -16.11 -6.81
CA LEU A 136 -49.06 -14.80 -7.27
C LEU A 136 -50.48 -14.46 -6.78
N GLU A 137 -51.38 -15.44 -6.74
CA GLU A 137 -52.71 -15.27 -6.15
C GLU A 137 -52.62 -14.92 -4.65
N VAL A 138 -51.84 -15.67 -3.87
CA VAL A 138 -51.59 -15.40 -2.44
C VAL A 138 -50.96 -14.02 -2.22
N HIS A 139 -49.95 -13.65 -3.03
CA HIS A 139 -49.35 -12.31 -2.97
C HIS A 139 -50.35 -11.20 -3.35
N SER A 140 -51.24 -11.44 -4.32
CA SER A 140 -52.28 -10.46 -4.69
C SER A 140 -53.30 -10.26 -3.57
N LEU A 141 -53.67 -11.33 -2.84
CA LEU A 141 -54.56 -11.27 -1.68
C LEU A 141 -53.90 -10.55 -0.51
N ALA A 142 -52.63 -10.83 -0.23
CA ALA A 142 -51.85 -10.12 0.78
C ALA A 142 -51.70 -8.63 0.44
N ARG A 143 -51.48 -8.27 -0.84
CA ARG A 143 -51.40 -6.87 -1.28
C ARG A 143 -52.72 -6.14 -1.08
N ARG A 144 -53.85 -6.74 -1.49
CA ARG A 144 -55.20 -6.20 -1.25
C ARG A 144 -55.47 -6.01 0.24
N ALA A 145 -55.11 -6.96 1.09
CA ALA A 145 -55.29 -6.86 2.54
C ALA A 145 -54.49 -5.70 3.18
N LEU A 146 -53.34 -5.33 2.60
CA LEU A 146 -52.56 -4.15 3.00
C LEU A 146 -53.14 -2.84 2.44
N GLU A 147 -53.59 -2.83 1.18
CA GLU A 147 -54.31 -1.69 0.57
C GLU A 147 -55.57 -1.34 1.39
N ASP A 148 -56.36 -2.35 1.76
CA ASP A 148 -57.49 -2.30 2.69
C ASP A 148 -57.13 -1.66 4.05
N GLN A 149 -56.00 -2.08 4.66
CA GLN A 149 -55.55 -1.53 5.95
C GLN A 149 -55.10 -0.07 5.83
N LEU A 150 -54.47 0.30 4.72
CA LEU A 150 -54.08 1.68 4.43
C LEU A 150 -55.30 2.56 4.20
N GLN A 151 -56.31 2.09 3.45
CA GLN A 151 -57.58 2.80 3.28
C GLN A 151 -58.29 3.03 4.62
N ARG A 152 -58.42 1.99 5.47
CA ARG A 152 -59.01 2.12 6.82
C ARG A 152 -58.23 3.14 7.69
N LYS A 153 -56.90 3.15 7.60
CA LYS A 153 -56.07 4.16 8.29
C LYS A 153 -56.26 5.57 7.72
N ALA A 154 -56.37 5.72 6.40
CA ALA A 154 -56.63 7.01 5.77
C ALA A 154 -58.00 7.59 6.17
N SER A 155 -59.06 6.76 6.19
CA SER A 155 -60.38 7.17 6.70
C SER A 155 -60.35 7.57 8.18
N SER A 156 -59.58 6.84 9.00
CA SER A 156 -59.39 7.17 10.42
C SER A 156 -58.62 8.48 10.62
N LEU A 157 -57.55 8.71 9.85
CA LEU A 157 -56.81 9.98 9.85
C LEU A 157 -57.69 11.14 9.43
N HIS A 158 -58.49 11.00 8.37
CA HIS A 158 -59.42 12.04 7.93
C HIS A 158 -60.46 12.39 9.00
N SER A 159 -60.98 11.38 9.73
CA SER A 159 -61.87 11.62 10.88
C SER A 159 -61.18 12.35 12.04
N LEU A 160 -59.88 12.12 12.27
CA LEU A 160 -59.08 12.83 13.28
C LEU A 160 -58.72 14.25 12.82
N GLU A 161 -58.48 14.46 11.53
CA GLU A 161 -58.28 15.78 10.93
C GLU A 161 -59.53 16.64 11.09
N GLN A 162 -60.72 16.08 10.80
CA GLN A 162 -62.00 16.75 11.03
C GLN A 162 -62.20 17.11 12.51
N GLN A 163 -62.01 16.17 13.44
CA GLN A 163 -62.11 16.45 14.88
C GLN A 163 -61.12 17.54 15.34
N LYS A 164 -59.91 17.56 14.79
CA LYS A 164 -58.91 18.60 15.04
C LYS A 164 -59.38 19.98 14.55
N ASP A 165 -60.03 20.06 13.39
CA ASP A 165 -60.56 21.33 12.87
C ASP A 165 -61.81 21.79 13.64
N GLU A 166 -62.70 20.87 14.04
CA GLU A 166 -63.83 21.17 14.95
C GLU A 166 -63.36 21.73 16.29
N LEU A 167 -62.30 21.15 16.88
CA LEU A 167 -61.67 21.65 18.12
C LEU A 167 -60.96 23.00 17.93
N LEU A 168 -60.36 23.26 16.77
CA LEU A 168 -59.77 24.56 16.44
C LEU A 168 -60.85 25.64 16.25
N GLU A 169 -62.02 25.29 15.70
CA GLU A 169 -63.17 26.19 15.67
C GLU A 169 -63.74 26.45 17.06
N GLU A 170 -63.87 25.44 17.93
CA GLU A 170 -64.28 25.70 19.31
C GLU A 170 -63.26 26.57 20.05
N LEU A 171 -61.96 26.32 19.89
CA LEU A 171 -60.90 27.15 20.50
C LEU A 171 -61.01 28.62 20.08
N ARG A 172 -61.23 28.90 18.79
CA ARG A 172 -61.49 30.28 18.30
C ARG A 172 -62.72 30.87 18.97
N ARG A 173 -63.87 30.17 18.95
CA ARG A 173 -65.11 30.62 19.61
C ARG A 173 -64.95 30.84 21.12
N LYS A 174 -64.01 30.14 21.78
CA LYS A 174 -63.66 30.36 23.19
C LYS A 174 -62.76 31.60 23.36
N GLN A 175 -61.77 31.81 22.49
CA GLN A 175 -60.94 33.02 22.46
C GLN A 175 -61.76 34.29 22.19
N ASP A 176 -62.74 34.23 21.28
CA ASP A 176 -63.67 35.33 21.01
C ASP A 176 -64.47 35.71 22.26
N ARG A 177 -65.06 34.71 22.95
CA ARG A 177 -65.78 34.90 24.23
C ARG A 177 -64.86 35.37 25.35
N GLU A 178 -63.61 34.92 25.39
CA GLU A 178 -62.63 35.42 26.37
C GLU A 178 -62.29 36.89 26.10
N HIS A 179 -62.20 37.30 24.83
CA HIS A 179 -62.00 38.69 24.43
C HIS A 179 -63.23 39.57 24.75
N GLU A 180 -64.45 39.04 24.63
CA GLU A 180 -65.67 39.69 25.13
C GLU A 180 -65.66 39.83 26.66
N LEU A 181 -65.30 38.78 27.39
CA LEU A 181 -65.19 38.80 28.85
C LEU A 181 -64.10 39.77 29.33
N ARG A 182 -62.95 39.85 28.64
CA ARG A 182 -61.90 40.85 28.92
C ARG A 182 -62.42 42.28 28.73
N LYS A 183 -63.19 42.56 27.68
CA LYS A 183 -63.84 43.89 27.50
C LYS A 183 -64.83 44.20 28.63
N LEU A 184 -65.60 43.20 29.07
CA LEU A 184 -66.54 43.35 30.19
C LEU A 184 -65.80 43.57 31.51
N MET A 185 -64.68 42.88 31.75
CA MET A 185 -63.79 43.11 32.89
C MET A 185 -63.19 44.51 32.86
N GLU A 186 -62.62 44.96 31.74
CA GLU A 186 -62.11 46.32 31.60
C GLU A 186 -63.18 47.39 31.86
N GLN A 187 -64.42 47.15 31.43
CA GLN A 187 -65.55 48.04 31.73
C GLN A 187 -65.88 48.03 33.23
N MET A 188 -65.99 46.84 33.82
CA MET A 188 -66.21 46.69 35.26
C MET A 188 -65.06 47.29 36.09
N GLU A 189 -63.81 47.28 35.62
CA GLU A 189 -62.67 47.94 36.27
C GLU A 189 -62.75 49.47 36.16
N LYS A 190 -63.23 50.01 35.03
CA LYS A 190 -63.54 51.46 34.87
C LYS A 190 -64.68 51.87 35.82
N ASP A 191 -65.73 51.05 35.91
CA ASP A 191 -66.87 51.28 36.80
C ASP A 191 -66.49 51.13 38.29
N LEU A 192 -65.64 50.15 38.64
CA LEU A 192 -65.13 49.95 40.00
C LEU A 192 -64.10 51.01 40.40
N THR A 193 -63.29 51.53 39.48
CA THR A 193 -62.38 52.66 39.79
C THR A 193 -63.16 53.96 39.96
N PHE A 194 -64.21 54.19 39.17
CA PHE A 194 -65.16 55.29 39.40
C PHE A 194 -65.89 55.13 40.75
N GLN A 195 -66.46 53.96 41.04
CA GLN A 195 -67.09 53.67 42.34
C GLN A 195 -66.09 53.80 43.49
N LYS A 196 -64.81 53.43 43.32
CA LYS A 196 -63.76 53.63 44.32
C LYS A 196 -63.47 55.12 44.53
N GLN A 197 -63.43 55.95 43.50
CA GLN A 197 -63.26 57.40 43.66
C GLN A 197 -64.45 58.01 44.43
N VAL A 198 -65.68 57.59 44.12
CA VAL A 198 -66.90 57.98 44.88
C VAL A 198 -66.84 57.47 46.32
N ALA A 199 -66.45 56.22 46.54
CA ALA A 199 -66.34 55.61 47.86
C ALA A 199 -65.21 56.20 48.71
N GLU A 200 -64.08 56.61 48.11
CA GLU A 200 -63.02 57.34 48.81
C GLU A 200 -63.45 58.76 49.18
N ALA A 201 -64.24 59.45 48.33
CA ALA A 201 -64.85 60.72 48.70
C ALA A 201 -65.83 60.54 49.88
N GLN A 202 -66.70 59.52 49.82
CA GLN A 202 -67.60 59.16 50.92
C GLN A 202 -66.86 58.64 52.16
N LEU A 203 -65.67 58.05 52.04
CA LEU A 203 -64.87 57.58 53.17
C LEU A 203 -64.14 58.73 53.86
N ARG A 204 -63.67 59.75 53.11
CA ARG A 204 -63.18 61.01 53.69
C ARG A 204 -64.30 61.68 54.50
N GLU A 205 -65.54 61.66 53.99
CA GLU A 205 -66.71 62.18 54.72
C GLU A 205 -67.15 61.26 55.89
N LYS A 206 -67.00 59.93 55.78
CA LYS A 206 -67.32 59.01 56.88
C LYS A 206 -66.27 59.01 57.99
N GLN A 207 -64.98 59.17 57.70
CA GLN A 207 -63.94 59.27 58.74
C GLN A 207 -64.15 60.49 59.66
N ARG A 208 -64.77 61.55 59.13
CA ARG A 208 -65.24 62.73 59.87
C ARG A 208 -66.39 62.43 60.85
N ILE A 209 -67.16 61.36 60.62
CA ILE A 209 -68.35 60.95 61.39
C ILE A 209 -68.04 59.74 62.29
N GLU A 210 -67.13 58.86 61.88
CA GLU A 210 -66.75 57.64 62.62
C GLU A 210 -66.00 57.98 63.93
N SER A 211 -65.36 59.15 64.00
CA SER A 211 -64.82 59.75 65.22
C SER A 211 -65.88 59.99 66.31
N GLU A 212 -67.14 60.27 65.93
CA GLU A 212 -68.25 60.47 66.88
C GLU A 212 -68.94 59.14 67.24
N ALA A 213 -69.00 58.19 66.30
CA ALA A 213 -69.70 56.91 66.49
C ALA A 213 -68.96 55.90 67.40
N ARG A 214 -67.63 56.01 67.55
CA ARG A 214 -66.75 55.04 68.24
C ARG A 214 -66.86 54.99 69.77
N ARG A 215 -68.05 55.17 70.36
CA ARG A 215 -68.29 55.10 71.82
C ARG A 215 -69.32 54.07 72.29
N GLN A 216 -69.85 53.26 71.39
CA GLN A 216 -70.62 52.05 71.69
C GLN A 216 -69.95 50.90 70.90
N VAL A 217 -68.83 50.37 71.41
CA VAL A 217 -68.80 49.15 72.27
C VAL A 217 -69.40 47.97 71.49
N ALA A 218 -68.65 47.12 70.77
CA ALA A 218 -67.30 46.54 70.95
C ALA A 218 -67.23 45.38 71.97
N GLU A 219 -66.25 44.48 71.76
CA GLU A 219 -66.11 43.13 72.36
C GLU A 219 -67.13 42.10 71.81
N VAL A 220 -66.84 40.79 71.69
CA VAL A 220 -65.87 39.86 72.34
C VAL A 220 -65.18 39.03 71.22
N GLN A 221 -63.85 38.85 71.09
CA GLN A 221 -62.73 38.42 71.97
C GLN A 221 -62.73 36.90 72.33
N CYS A 222 -61.63 36.14 72.55
CA CYS A 222 -60.25 36.10 72.01
C CYS A 222 -59.51 34.82 72.54
N SER A 223 -58.64 34.16 71.75
CA SER A 223 -57.62 33.15 72.20
C SER A 223 -56.73 32.72 71.00
N SER A 224 -55.40 32.88 70.87
CA SER A 224 -54.19 32.69 71.74
C SER A 224 -53.49 31.33 71.55
N ARG A 225 -52.16 31.14 71.65
CA ARG A 225 -50.95 31.97 71.37
C ARG A 225 -49.69 31.05 71.47
N GLU A 226 -48.66 31.30 70.64
CA GLU A 226 -47.22 30.91 70.71
C GLU A 226 -46.70 29.72 71.55
N SER A 227 -45.81 28.91 70.94
CA SER A 227 -44.39 28.65 71.32
C SER A 227 -43.93 27.27 70.83
N ALA A 228 -42.66 26.87 70.72
CA ALA A 228 -41.37 27.47 70.36
C ALA A 228 -40.33 26.32 70.45
N LEU A 229 -39.40 26.24 69.49
CA LEU A 229 -38.11 25.51 69.42
C LEU A 229 -37.65 24.58 70.58
N PRO A 230 -36.99 23.45 70.27
CA PRO A 230 -35.53 23.50 70.25
C PRO A 230 -34.84 22.73 69.09
N THR A 231 -33.51 22.86 69.01
CA THR A 231 -32.65 22.45 67.89
C THR A 231 -31.54 21.47 68.32
N CYS A 232 -30.99 20.72 67.36
CA CYS A 232 -29.57 20.31 67.24
C CYS A 232 -29.17 18.84 67.51
N SER A 233 -28.85 18.09 66.43
CA SER A 233 -27.58 17.33 66.27
C SER A 233 -27.51 16.74 64.83
N THR A 234 -27.08 17.47 63.79
CA THR A 234 -25.68 17.68 63.33
C THR A 234 -24.94 16.43 62.80
N ALA A 235 -24.12 16.64 61.75
CA ALA A 235 -23.22 15.68 61.10
C ALA A 235 -23.84 14.36 60.60
N GLN A 236 -23.83 13.30 61.42
CA GLN A 236 -23.89 11.89 60.99
C GLN A 236 -25.08 11.55 60.09
N ALA A 237 -26.26 12.12 60.34
CA ALA A 237 -27.46 11.89 59.56
C ALA A 237 -27.44 12.50 58.14
N ARG A 238 -26.49 13.40 57.82
CA ARG A 238 -26.22 13.88 56.45
C ARG A 238 -25.19 13.01 55.74
N GLU A 239 -24.15 12.58 56.45
CA GLU A 239 -23.06 11.77 55.89
C GLU A 239 -23.55 10.37 55.50
N LEU A 240 -24.37 9.73 56.34
CA LEU A 240 -25.06 8.47 55.99
C LEU A 240 -26.08 8.64 54.86
N ARG A 241 -26.75 9.80 54.75
CA ARG A 241 -27.63 10.09 53.60
C ARG A 241 -26.82 10.20 52.31
N GLN A 242 -25.73 10.97 52.33
CA GLN A 242 -24.85 11.13 51.18
C GLN A 242 -24.27 9.78 50.70
N GLN A 243 -23.84 8.90 51.61
CA GLN A 243 -23.41 7.55 51.25
C GLN A 243 -24.54 6.70 50.63
N VAL A 244 -25.78 6.83 51.11
CA VAL A 244 -26.96 6.14 50.52
C VAL A 244 -27.34 6.74 49.16
N ASP A 245 -27.22 8.05 48.98
CA ASP A 245 -27.47 8.73 47.71
C ASP A 245 -26.39 8.36 46.67
N GLU A 246 -25.12 8.31 47.06
CA GLU A 246 -24.01 7.82 46.23
C GLU A 246 -24.16 6.33 45.87
N LEU A 247 -24.51 5.47 46.83
CA LEU A 247 -24.78 4.05 46.58
C LEU A 247 -26.00 3.82 45.69
N THR A 248 -27.08 4.61 45.83
CA THR A 248 -28.24 4.47 44.93
C THR A 248 -27.98 5.03 43.54
N VAL A 249 -27.11 6.04 43.38
CA VAL A 249 -26.60 6.46 42.05
C VAL A 249 -25.73 5.38 41.43
N ALA A 250 -24.80 4.78 42.19
CA ALA A 250 -23.97 3.68 41.74
C ALA A 250 -24.79 2.44 41.34
N ASN A 251 -25.81 2.07 42.13
CA ASN A 251 -26.69 0.95 41.81
C ASN A 251 -27.57 1.23 40.58
N ARG A 252 -28.16 2.43 40.44
CA ARG A 252 -28.88 2.85 39.22
C ARG A 252 -28.00 2.79 37.97
N LYS A 253 -26.71 3.09 38.11
CA LYS A 253 -25.72 2.94 37.03
C LYS A 253 -25.48 1.46 36.72
N ALA A 254 -25.17 0.61 37.71
CA ALA A 254 -24.98 -0.82 37.50
C ALA A 254 -26.24 -1.50 36.88
N GLU A 255 -27.44 -1.09 37.28
CA GLU A 255 -28.70 -1.51 36.67
C GLU A 255 -28.87 -1.05 35.21
N LYS A 256 -28.30 0.09 34.82
CA LYS A 256 -28.26 0.56 33.43
C LYS A 256 -27.26 -0.26 32.64
N ASP A 257 -26.04 -0.37 33.13
CA ASP A 257 -24.93 -1.09 32.51
C ASP A 257 -25.32 -2.58 32.30
N MET A 258 -25.99 -3.24 33.27
CA MET A 258 -26.55 -4.58 33.11
C MET A 258 -27.64 -4.69 32.03
N ARG A 259 -28.49 -3.66 31.86
CA ARG A 259 -29.51 -3.64 30.80
C ARG A 259 -28.88 -3.46 29.43
N GLU A 260 -27.84 -2.64 29.33
CA GLU A 260 -27.10 -2.41 28.09
C GLU A 260 -26.34 -3.68 27.67
N LEU A 261 -25.58 -4.31 28.58
CA LEU A 261 -24.94 -5.62 28.36
C LEU A 261 -25.95 -6.74 28.00
N LYS A 262 -27.15 -6.74 28.59
CA LYS A 262 -28.20 -7.71 28.24
C LYS A 262 -28.76 -7.49 26.83
N ASN A 263 -28.89 -6.24 26.41
CA ASN A 263 -29.31 -5.90 25.05
C ASN A 263 -28.23 -6.29 24.03
N GLU A 264 -26.95 -5.98 24.31
CA GLU A 264 -25.80 -6.39 23.50
C GLU A 264 -25.71 -7.92 23.35
N LEU A 265 -25.85 -8.68 24.45
CA LEU A 265 -25.90 -10.13 24.41
C LEU A 265 -27.03 -10.65 23.50
N SER A 266 -28.21 -10.03 23.56
CA SER A 266 -29.34 -10.42 22.70
C SER A 266 -29.10 -10.11 21.22
N ALA A 267 -28.42 -8.99 20.91
CA ALA A 267 -28.03 -8.63 19.55
C ALA A 267 -26.96 -9.59 19.01
N LEU A 268 -25.95 -9.93 19.81
CA LEU A 268 -24.91 -10.91 19.45
C LEU A 268 -25.49 -12.33 19.26
N GLN A 269 -26.51 -12.73 20.04
CA GLN A 269 -27.21 -13.99 19.79
C GLN A 269 -28.00 -13.96 18.48
N LEU A 270 -28.65 -12.84 18.14
CA LEU A 270 -29.36 -12.68 16.87
C LEU A 270 -28.39 -12.71 15.67
N GLU A 271 -27.26 -12.01 15.76
CA GLU A 271 -26.21 -12.02 14.74
C GLU A 271 -25.56 -13.41 14.59
N LYS A 272 -25.35 -14.13 15.70
CA LYS A 272 -24.94 -15.54 15.67
C LYS A 272 -25.96 -16.41 14.92
N THR A 273 -27.26 -16.30 15.20
CA THR A 273 -28.26 -17.07 14.45
C THR A 273 -28.27 -16.70 12.96
N SER A 274 -28.17 -15.42 12.62
CA SER A 274 -28.13 -14.96 11.22
C SER A 274 -26.88 -15.47 10.47
N SER A 275 -25.72 -15.50 11.12
CA SER A 275 -24.48 -16.00 10.53
C SER A 275 -24.46 -17.54 10.42
N GLU A 276 -25.03 -18.26 11.39
CA GLU A 276 -25.25 -19.71 11.27
C GLU A 276 -26.22 -20.05 10.12
N GLU A 277 -27.30 -19.29 9.93
CA GLU A 277 -28.25 -19.49 8.82
C GLU A 277 -27.62 -19.19 7.46
N LYS A 278 -26.84 -18.10 7.35
CA LYS A 278 -26.02 -17.81 6.15
C LYS A 278 -25.05 -18.96 5.86
N ALA A 279 -24.41 -19.53 6.88
CA ALA A 279 -23.52 -20.68 6.72
C ALA A 279 -24.25 -21.96 6.30
N ARG A 280 -25.46 -22.22 6.84
CA ARG A 280 -26.32 -23.34 6.40
C ARG A 280 -26.74 -23.19 4.93
N LEU A 281 -27.15 -21.98 4.52
CA LEU A 281 -27.55 -21.68 3.14
C LEU A 281 -26.39 -21.83 2.15
N LEU A 282 -25.18 -21.38 2.53
CA LEU A 282 -23.97 -21.57 1.71
C LEU A 282 -23.59 -23.05 1.57
N ARG A 283 -23.75 -23.86 2.62
CA ARG A 283 -23.56 -25.32 2.54
C ARG A 283 -24.58 -25.99 1.62
N ALA A 284 -25.87 -25.66 1.76
CA ALA A 284 -26.91 -26.19 0.87
C ALA A 284 -26.59 -25.93 -0.61
N LYS A 285 -26.20 -24.70 -0.97
CA LYS A 285 -25.78 -24.35 -2.33
C LYS A 285 -24.50 -25.06 -2.79
N LEU A 286 -23.58 -25.35 -1.87
CA LEU A 286 -22.40 -26.17 -2.17
C LEU A 286 -22.78 -27.63 -2.45
N ASP A 287 -23.75 -28.19 -1.73
CA ASP A 287 -24.23 -29.56 -1.94
C ASP A 287 -25.10 -29.69 -3.20
N GLU A 288 -25.92 -28.69 -3.52
CA GLU A 288 -26.64 -28.54 -4.79
C GLU A 288 -25.68 -28.48 -5.99
N THR A 289 -24.65 -27.62 -5.94
CA THR A 289 -23.66 -27.53 -7.02
C THR A 289 -22.79 -28.78 -7.13
N ASN A 290 -22.42 -29.42 -6.01
CA ASN A 290 -21.72 -30.71 -6.01
C ASN A 290 -22.57 -31.84 -6.60
N THR A 291 -23.88 -31.88 -6.34
CA THR A 291 -24.76 -32.91 -6.91
C THR A 291 -25.03 -32.67 -8.41
N ALA A 292 -25.18 -31.41 -8.83
CA ALA A 292 -25.23 -31.05 -10.25
C ALA A 292 -23.94 -31.45 -11.00
N LEU A 293 -22.76 -31.19 -10.42
CA LEU A 293 -21.47 -31.60 -10.99
C LEU A 293 -21.34 -33.13 -11.15
N ARG A 294 -21.82 -33.92 -10.19
CA ARG A 294 -21.89 -35.39 -10.31
C ARG A 294 -22.84 -35.81 -11.44
N GLY A 295 -23.98 -35.13 -11.58
CA GLY A 295 -24.92 -35.34 -12.69
C GLY A 295 -24.26 -35.11 -14.05
N LEU A 296 -23.63 -33.96 -14.23
CA LEU A 296 -22.92 -33.59 -15.47
C LEU A 296 -21.76 -34.56 -15.79
N LYS A 297 -20.98 -35.00 -14.78
CA LYS A 297 -19.94 -36.01 -14.98
C LYS A 297 -20.51 -37.35 -15.47
N LEU A 298 -21.63 -37.80 -14.89
CA LEU A 298 -22.33 -39.01 -15.33
C LEU A 298 -23.04 -38.85 -16.69
N GLU A 299 -23.29 -37.63 -17.15
CA GLU A 299 -23.77 -37.36 -18.51
C GLU A 299 -22.61 -37.40 -19.53
N LEU A 300 -21.45 -36.82 -19.19
CA LEU A 300 -20.23 -36.91 -19.98
C LEU A 300 -19.80 -38.38 -20.17
N GLU A 301 -19.68 -39.14 -19.08
CA GLU A 301 -19.34 -40.58 -19.13
C GLU A 301 -20.34 -41.43 -19.96
N ARG A 302 -21.57 -40.94 -20.21
CA ARG A 302 -22.53 -41.59 -21.12
C ARG A 302 -22.31 -41.17 -22.58
N LYS A 303 -21.94 -39.92 -22.83
CA LYS A 303 -21.61 -39.41 -24.17
C LYS A 303 -20.31 -40.03 -24.68
N ASP A 304 -19.29 -40.14 -23.85
CA ASP A 304 -18.02 -40.81 -24.17
C ASP A 304 -18.26 -42.26 -24.66
N ARG A 305 -19.09 -43.02 -23.94
CA ARG A 305 -19.47 -44.40 -24.29
C ARG A 305 -20.31 -44.48 -25.57
N ALA A 306 -21.09 -43.44 -25.89
CA ALA A 306 -21.81 -43.35 -27.16
C ALA A 306 -20.87 -43.02 -28.32
N GLU A 307 -19.90 -42.12 -28.12
CA GLU A 307 -18.86 -41.76 -29.09
C GLU A 307 -17.92 -42.93 -29.40
N GLU A 308 -17.53 -43.73 -28.39
CA GLU A 308 -16.89 -45.03 -28.61
C GLU A 308 -17.75 -45.95 -29.48
N GLY A 309 -19.07 -45.98 -29.25
CA GLY A 309 -20.02 -46.77 -30.02
C GLY A 309 -20.11 -46.34 -31.48
N TYR A 310 -20.17 -45.03 -31.75
CA TYR A 310 -20.13 -44.47 -33.10
C TYR A 310 -18.78 -44.72 -33.78
N SER A 311 -17.67 -44.58 -33.05
CA SER A 311 -16.31 -44.83 -33.55
C SER A 311 -16.13 -46.28 -34.00
N ARG A 312 -16.65 -47.26 -33.23
CA ARG A 312 -16.65 -48.68 -33.61
C ARG A 312 -17.47 -48.91 -34.89
N ARG A 313 -18.70 -48.35 -34.96
CA ARG A 313 -19.54 -48.44 -36.18
C ARG A 313 -18.87 -47.84 -37.41
N LEU A 314 -18.15 -46.71 -37.27
CA LEU A 314 -17.39 -46.10 -38.37
C LEU A 314 -16.21 -46.99 -38.82
N GLN A 315 -15.53 -47.68 -37.89
CA GLN A 315 -14.50 -48.65 -38.24
C GLN A 315 -15.07 -49.87 -38.97
N ASP A 316 -16.23 -50.39 -38.55
CA ASP A 316 -16.91 -51.51 -39.20
C ASP A 316 -17.43 -51.13 -40.59
N LEU A 317 -18.02 -49.95 -40.76
CA LEU A 317 -18.38 -49.41 -42.07
C LEU A 317 -17.16 -49.20 -42.96
N GLY A 318 -16.04 -48.73 -42.41
CA GLY A 318 -14.76 -48.63 -43.13
C GLY A 318 -14.29 -49.98 -43.65
N ARG A 319 -14.34 -51.04 -42.82
CA ARG A 319 -14.00 -52.42 -43.22
C ARG A 319 -14.93 -52.94 -44.32
N GLN A 320 -16.24 -52.72 -44.20
CA GLN A 320 -17.21 -53.10 -45.23
C GLN A 320 -16.93 -52.37 -46.55
N LEU A 321 -16.68 -51.06 -46.49
CA LEU A 321 -16.37 -50.25 -47.67
C LEU A 321 -15.11 -50.77 -48.36
N SER A 322 -14.01 -51.01 -47.63
CA SER A 322 -12.79 -51.62 -48.18
C SER A 322 -13.06 -52.99 -48.84
N GLN A 323 -13.91 -53.83 -48.26
CA GLN A 323 -14.31 -55.11 -48.88
C GLN A 323 -15.13 -54.92 -50.17
N THR A 324 -16.02 -53.93 -50.22
CA THR A 324 -16.77 -53.61 -51.44
C THR A 324 -15.90 -53.00 -52.53
N THR A 325 -14.89 -52.18 -52.17
CA THR A 325 -13.90 -51.65 -53.12
C THR A 325 -13.06 -52.78 -53.72
N GLY A 326 -12.53 -53.69 -52.89
CA GLY A 326 -11.77 -54.85 -53.38
C GLY A 326 -12.59 -55.71 -54.36
N ARG A 327 -13.86 -56.00 -54.04
CA ARG A 327 -14.77 -56.72 -54.96
C ARG A 327 -15.07 -55.95 -56.24
N ALA A 328 -15.15 -54.62 -56.19
CA ALA A 328 -15.33 -53.81 -57.39
C ALA A 328 -14.06 -53.79 -58.27
N GLU A 329 -12.88 -53.89 -57.68
CA GLU A 329 -11.60 -54.03 -58.39
C GLU A 329 -11.45 -55.44 -59.01
N GLU A 330 -11.85 -56.49 -58.29
CA GLU A 330 -11.97 -57.87 -58.81
C GLU A 330 -12.90 -57.91 -60.04
N VAL A 331 -14.12 -57.38 -59.94
CA VAL A 331 -15.09 -57.34 -61.06
C VAL A 331 -14.61 -56.47 -62.23
N ARG A 332 -13.85 -55.39 -61.97
CA ARG A 332 -13.21 -54.60 -63.05
C ARG A 332 -12.16 -55.43 -63.77
N GLN A 333 -11.30 -56.14 -63.03
CA GLN A 333 -10.29 -57.02 -63.60
C GLN A 333 -10.93 -58.14 -64.44
N GLU A 334 -12.01 -58.77 -63.96
CA GLU A 334 -12.78 -59.75 -64.74
C GLU A 334 -13.36 -59.14 -66.03
N ALA A 335 -13.88 -57.91 -65.98
CA ALA A 335 -14.39 -57.22 -67.16
C ALA A 335 -13.28 -56.88 -68.18
N ASP A 336 -12.09 -56.54 -67.71
CA ASP A 336 -10.90 -56.32 -68.55
C ASP A 336 -10.40 -57.63 -69.19
N ASP A 337 -10.45 -58.76 -68.46
CA ASP A 337 -10.12 -60.09 -68.99
C ASP A 337 -11.16 -60.60 -70.00
N LEU A 338 -12.46 -60.42 -69.73
CA LEU A 338 -13.52 -60.69 -70.70
C LEU A 338 -13.38 -59.82 -71.96
N SER A 339 -12.91 -58.58 -71.82
CA SER A 339 -12.63 -57.68 -72.95
C SER A 339 -11.44 -58.17 -73.79
N ARG A 340 -10.38 -58.69 -73.14
CA ARG A 340 -9.26 -59.37 -73.84
C ARG A 340 -9.76 -60.59 -74.62
N VAL A 341 -10.51 -61.48 -73.98
CA VAL A 341 -11.05 -62.71 -74.60
C VAL A 341 -12.00 -62.39 -75.76
N LYS A 342 -12.88 -61.39 -75.61
CA LYS A 342 -13.74 -60.90 -76.69
C LYS A 342 -12.93 -60.44 -77.90
N HIS A 343 -11.84 -59.71 -77.69
CA HIS A 343 -11.00 -59.23 -78.78
C HIS A 343 -10.27 -60.38 -79.49
N SER A 344 -9.81 -61.41 -78.76
CA SER A 344 -9.27 -62.64 -79.35
C SER A 344 -10.29 -63.32 -80.28
N TYR A 345 -11.54 -63.48 -79.83
CA TYR A 345 -12.59 -64.05 -80.68
C TYR A 345 -12.96 -63.17 -81.89
N GLU A 346 -12.87 -61.85 -81.79
CA GLU A 346 -13.06 -60.95 -82.94
C GLU A 346 -11.96 -61.15 -84.00
N LEU A 347 -10.71 -61.36 -83.59
CA LEU A 347 -9.58 -61.65 -84.49
C LEU A 347 -9.71 -63.05 -85.12
N GLU A 348 -10.11 -64.07 -84.34
CA GLU A 348 -10.42 -65.41 -84.87
C GLU A 348 -11.56 -65.36 -85.90
N LEU A 349 -12.63 -64.60 -85.61
CA LEU A 349 -13.76 -64.44 -86.52
C LEU A 349 -13.34 -63.77 -87.85
N GLN A 350 -12.46 -62.76 -87.79
CA GLN A 350 -11.89 -62.13 -88.98
C GLN A 350 -11.03 -63.11 -89.79
N SER A 351 -10.22 -63.93 -89.12
CA SER A 351 -9.42 -64.99 -89.76
C SER A 351 -10.30 -66.02 -90.47
N LEU A 352 -11.34 -66.53 -89.80
CA LEU A 352 -12.31 -67.48 -90.38
C LEU A 352 -13.10 -66.87 -91.54
N GLN A 353 -13.41 -65.57 -91.52
CA GLN A 353 -14.03 -64.88 -92.65
C GLN A 353 -13.09 -64.77 -93.86
N GLN A 354 -11.78 -64.56 -93.64
CA GLN A 354 -10.77 -64.58 -94.71
C GLN A 354 -10.62 -65.98 -95.31
N GLU A 355 -10.54 -67.03 -94.48
CA GLU A 355 -10.48 -68.43 -94.95
C GLU A 355 -11.74 -68.84 -95.73
N ARG A 356 -12.94 -68.50 -95.24
CA ARG A 356 -14.20 -68.68 -96.00
C ARG A 356 -14.12 -67.99 -97.37
N GLY A 357 -13.53 -66.80 -97.44
CA GLY A 357 -13.28 -66.09 -98.69
C GLY A 357 -12.26 -66.78 -99.61
N LYS A 358 -11.26 -67.50 -99.09
CA LYS A 358 -10.35 -68.33 -99.90
C LYS A 358 -11.08 -69.57 -100.43
N LEU A 359 -11.77 -70.29 -99.54
CA LEU A 359 -12.54 -71.50 -99.88
C LEU A 359 -13.64 -71.24 -100.92
N GLN A 360 -14.34 -70.09 -100.85
CA GLN A 360 -15.33 -69.73 -101.87
C GLN A 360 -14.70 -69.60 -103.28
N ARG A 361 -13.53 -68.98 -103.40
CA ARG A 361 -12.85 -68.80 -104.70
C ARG A 361 -12.43 -70.15 -105.30
N GLU A 362 -12.04 -71.11 -104.46
CA GLU A 362 -11.76 -72.48 -104.86
C GLU A 362 -13.03 -73.26 -105.22
N ALA A 363 -14.13 -73.11 -104.45
CA ALA A 363 -15.42 -73.68 -104.80
C ALA A 363 -15.93 -73.17 -106.16
N ASP A 364 -15.82 -71.86 -106.42
CA ASP A 364 -16.15 -71.25 -107.71
C ASP A 364 -15.25 -71.77 -108.84
N ARG A 365 -13.97 -72.05 -108.56
CA ARG A 365 -13.01 -72.62 -109.51
C ARG A 365 -13.38 -74.07 -109.85
N VAL A 366 -13.71 -74.89 -108.85
CA VAL A 366 -14.19 -76.27 -109.04
C VAL A 366 -15.53 -76.30 -109.79
N ALA A 367 -16.45 -75.38 -109.48
CA ALA A 367 -17.72 -75.23 -110.19
C ALA A 367 -17.51 -74.86 -111.67
N ARG A 368 -16.57 -73.95 -111.97
CA ARG A 368 -16.17 -73.63 -113.35
C ARG A 368 -15.59 -74.84 -114.09
N THR A 369 -14.67 -75.59 -113.48
CA THR A 369 -14.08 -76.78 -114.13
C THR A 369 -15.10 -77.90 -114.34
N ARG A 370 -16.04 -78.07 -113.40
CA ARG A 370 -17.17 -79.02 -113.54
C ARG A 370 -18.09 -78.62 -114.69
N ALA A 371 -18.43 -77.33 -114.81
CA ALA A 371 -19.29 -76.83 -115.88
C ALA A 371 -18.63 -76.91 -117.27
N THR A 372 -17.30 -76.97 -117.38
CA THR A 372 -16.63 -77.35 -118.64
C THR A 372 -16.79 -78.84 -118.90
N THR A 373 -16.44 -79.73 -117.96
CA THR A 373 -16.53 -81.18 -118.19
C THR A 373 -17.96 -81.67 -118.44
N GLU A 374 -18.97 -81.04 -117.85
CA GLU A 374 -20.38 -81.37 -118.14
C GLU A 374 -20.80 -80.98 -119.57
N ARG A 375 -20.20 -79.95 -120.18
CA ARG A 375 -20.40 -79.64 -121.61
C ARG A 375 -19.66 -80.63 -122.49
N ASP A 376 -18.43 -80.99 -122.12
CA ASP A 376 -17.62 -81.97 -122.87
C ASP A 376 -18.33 -83.33 -122.94
N VAL A 377 -19.00 -83.75 -121.86
CA VAL A 377 -19.86 -84.95 -121.82
C VAL A 377 -21.11 -84.79 -122.68
N GLN A 378 -21.79 -83.63 -122.65
CA GLN A 378 -23.00 -83.39 -123.45
C GLN A 378 -22.74 -83.39 -124.96
N HIS A 379 -21.54 -82.99 -125.40
CA HIS A 379 -21.13 -83.05 -126.81
C HIS A 379 -20.92 -84.47 -127.36
N LEU A 380 -20.95 -85.52 -126.52
CA LEU A 380 -20.67 -86.90 -126.90
C LEU A 380 -21.92 -87.79 -127.02
N HIS A 381 -23.15 -87.24 -126.94
CA HIS A 381 -24.36 -88.05 -126.81
C HIS A 381 -25.49 -87.74 -127.81
N PRO A 382 -25.41 -88.30 -129.03
CA PRO A 382 -26.63 -88.79 -129.69
C PRO A 382 -26.39 -90.09 -130.49
N ASN A 383 -26.62 -91.27 -129.90
CA ASN A 383 -26.72 -92.51 -130.70
C ASN A 383 -27.45 -93.68 -130.01
N THR A 384 -28.72 -93.50 -129.59
CA THR A 384 -29.56 -94.62 -129.09
C THR A 384 -31.06 -94.45 -129.39
N VAL A 385 -31.55 -95.25 -130.33
CA VAL A 385 -32.93 -95.78 -130.50
C VAL A 385 -34.10 -94.80 -130.76
N ALA A 386 -34.77 -95.02 -131.91
CA ALA A 386 -36.18 -94.74 -132.13
C ALA A 386 -36.75 -95.74 -133.16
N LEU A 387 -37.87 -96.44 -132.87
CA LEU A 387 -38.58 -97.32 -133.82
C LEU A 387 -39.99 -97.71 -133.31
N GLN A 388 -41.00 -97.63 -134.20
CA GLN A 388 -42.34 -98.29 -134.19
C GLN A 388 -43.31 -98.08 -132.99
N GLY A 389 -44.64 -98.00 -133.17
CA GLY A 389 -45.48 -97.90 -134.38
C GLY A 389 -46.60 -98.97 -134.46
N ASP A 390 -47.84 -98.57 -134.76
CA ASP A 390 -49.00 -99.49 -134.92
C ASP A 390 -50.13 -98.89 -135.82
N PRO A 391 -50.73 -99.64 -136.79
CA PRO A 391 -51.78 -99.12 -137.69
C PRO A 391 -53.03 -99.99 -137.95
N GLU A 392 -54.19 -99.33 -138.06
CA GLU A 392 -55.40 -99.62 -138.88
C GLU A 392 -56.11 -101.01 -138.88
N ALA A 393 -57.36 -101.01 -139.40
CA ALA A 393 -58.22 -102.19 -139.53
C ALA A 393 -59.13 -102.11 -140.77
N SER A 394 -59.61 -103.26 -141.30
CA SER A 394 -60.93 -103.47 -141.96
C SER A 394 -60.93 -104.63 -142.99
N LYS A 395 -62.07 -105.37 -143.06
CA LYS A 395 -62.75 -105.86 -144.28
C LYS A 395 -63.97 -106.73 -143.95
N GLU A 396 -64.96 -106.77 -144.84
CA GLU A 396 -66.23 -107.52 -144.69
C GLU A 396 -66.82 -107.91 -146.07
N ARG A 397 -67.84 -108.79 -146.08
CA ARG A 397 -68.69 -109.26 -147.20
C ARG A 397 -68.05 -110.33 -148.12
N ALA A 398 -68.81 -111.19 -148.81
CA ALA A 398 -70.27 -111.20 -149.05
C ALA A 398 -70.86 -112.63 -149.09
N GLY A 399 -72.19 -112.75 -148.96
CA GLY A 399 -72.95 -113.99 -149.19
C GLY A 399 -74.46 -113.72 -149.29
N SER A 400 -75.17 -114.35 -150.24
CA SER A 400 -76.58 -113.99 -150.55
C SER A 400 -77.26 -115.06 -151.43
N CYS A 401 -78.56 -115.36 -151.31
CA CYS A 401 -79.54 -115.11 -150.23
C CYS A 401 -80.84 -115.87 -150.58
N GLN A 402 -81.41 -116.65 -149.65
CA GLN A 402 -82.60 -117.51 -149.86
C GLN A 402 -83.93 -116.72 -149.83
N ARG A 403 -84.02 -115.63 -150.61
CA ARG A 403 -85.14 -114.68 -150.55
C ARG A 403 -86.47 -115.31 -150.96
N LYS A 404 -87.38 -115.47 -149.99
CA LYS A 404 -88.81 -115.05 -150.06
C LYS A 404 -89.63 -115.39 -148.81
N SER A 405 -89.17 -116.29 -147.95
CA SER A 405 -89.80 -116.51 -146.62
C SER A 405 -89.45 -115.38 -145.64
N ASP A 406 -88.20 -114.89 -145.69
CA ASP A 406 -87.69 -113.94 -144.69
C ASP A 406 -88.14 -112.48 -144.89
N HIS A 407 -88.93 -112.17 -145.92
CA HIS A 407 -89.24 -110.77 -146.25
C HIS A 407 -90.19 -110.07 -145.26
N LEU A 408 -90.87 -110.84 -144.40
CA LEU A 408 -91.58 -110.33 -143.20
C LEU A 408 -90.81 -110.56 -141.90
N ARG A 409 -89.85 -111.49 -141.89
CA ARG A 409 -88.92 -111.71 -140.78
C ARG A 409 -87.95 -110.54 -140.64
N GLU A 410 -87.27 -110.18 -141.72
CA GLU A 410 -86.21 -109.17 -141.76
C GLU A 410 -86.67 -107.77 -141.26
N PRO A 411 -87.85 -107.23 -141.62
CA PRO A 411 -88.34 -105.98 -141.02
C PRO A 411 -88.74 -106.13 -139.54
N PHE A 412 -89.24 -107.29 -139.11
CA PHE A 412 -89.54 -107.56 -137.70
C PHE A 412 -88.27 -107.66 -136.86
N GLU A 413 -87.25 -108.37 -137.33
CA GLU A 413 -85.95 -108.51 -136.66
C GLU A 413 -85.21 -107.15 -136.62
N LYS A 414 -85.30 -106.32 -137.67
CA LYS A 414 -84.79 -104.94 -137.65
C LYS A 414 -85.54 -104.05 -136.66
N SER A 415 -86.87 -104.09 -136.65
CA SER A 415 -87.68 -103.32 -135.68
C SER A 415 -87.43 -103.79 -134.24
N HIS A 416 -87.22 -105.09 -134.02
CA HIS A 416 -86.89 -105.66 -132.73
C HIS A 416 -85.48 -105.27 -132.26
N MET A 417 -84.47 -105.32 -133.14
CA MET A 417 -83.14 -104.79 -132.83
C MET A 417 -83.19 -103.30 -132.50
N GLN A 418 -83.87 -102.47 -133.30
CA GLN A 418 -84.02 -101.04 -133.03
C GLN A 418 -84.75 -100.76 -131.70
N LEU A 419 -85.72 -101.59 -131.32
CA LEU A 419 -86.39 -101.49 -130.02
C LEU A 419 -85.47 -101.92 -128.86
N LEU A 420 -84.62 -102.93 -129.05
CA LEU A 420 -83.60 -103.33 -128.08
C LEU A 420 -82.50 -102.27 -127.93
N GLU A 421 -82.01 -101.70 -129.04
CA GLU A 421 -81.06 -100.57 -129.08
C GLU A 421 -81.64 -99.33 -128.38
N HIS A 422 -82.89 -98.95 -128.69
CA HIS A 422 -83.58 -97.86 -128.00
C HIS A 422 -83.73 -98.16 -126.51
N SER A 423 -84.18 -99.36 -126.15
CA SER A 423 -84.35 -99.77 -124.74
C SER A 423 -83.01 -99.83 -123.99
N GLN A 424 -81.90 -100.15 -124.67
CA GLN A 424 -80.56 -100.05 -124.09
C GLN A 424 -80.13 -98.59 -123.91
N ALA A 425 -80.24 -97.76 -124.96
CA ALA A 425 -79.91 -96.35 -124.89
C ALA A 425 -80.75 -95.61 -123.83
N GLU A 426 -82.02 -95.98 -123.66
CA GLU A 426 -82.92 -95.45 -122.63
C GLU A 426 -82.49 -95.87 -121.21
N ARG A 427 -82.06 -97.12 -121.00
CA ARG A 427 -81.45 -97.56 -119.73
C ARG A 427 -80.14 -96.84 -119.44
N GLU A 428 -79.28 -96.69 -120.44
CA GLU A 428 -78.03 -95.92 -120.30
C GLU A 428 -78.29 -94.45 -120.00
N ASN A 429 -79.32 -93.85 -120.62
CA ASN A 429 -79.72 -92.47 -120.36
C ASN A 429 -80.34 -92.32 -118.97
N HIS A 430 -81.12 -93.29 -118.49
CA HIS A 430 -81.53 -93.34 -117.08
C HIS A 430 -80.34 -93.44 -116.12
N ALA A 431 -79.33 -94.29 -116.42
CA ALA A 431 -78.13 -94.39 -115.61
C ALA A 431 -77.30 -93.09 -115.62
N LYS A 432 -77.18 -92.41 -116.78
CA LYS A 432 -76.54 -91.09 -116.91
C LYS A 432 -77.31 -90.03 -116.11
N ILE A 433 -78.64 -90.01 -116.19
CA ILE A 433 -79.50 -89.08 -115.43
C ILE A 433 -79.42 -89.34 -113.92
N GLN A 434 -79.43 -90.60 -113.49
CA GLN A 434 -79.25 -90.96 -112.08
C GLN A 434 -77.88 -90.51 -111.57
N LYS A 435 -76.80 -90.82 -112.29
CA LYS A 435 -75.45 -90.36 -111.92
C LYS A 435 -75.38 -88.83 -111.83
N LEU A 436 -75.97 -88.11 -112.78
CA LEU A 436 -76.01 -86.64 -112.75
C LEU A 436 -76.84 -86.09 -111.57
N LYS A 437 -77.89 -86.78 -111.12
CA LYS A 437 -78.61 -86.44 -109.88
C LYS A 437 -77.71 -86.66 -108.65
N GLU A 438 -77.06 -87.81 -108.55
CA GLU A 438 -76.15 -88.12 -107.43
C GLU A 438 -74.93 -87.17 -107.39
N ASP A 439 -74.38 -86.79 -108.56
CA ASP A 439 -73.32 -85.80 -108.69
C ASP A 439 -73.81 -84.39 -108.30
N LEU A 440 -75.05 -84.01 -108.67
CA LEU A 440 -75.68 -82.74 -108.28
C LEU A 440 -76.02 -82.69 -106.79
N GLU A 441 -76.51 -83.78 -106.20
CA GLU A 441 -76.78 -83.89 -104.76
C GLU A 441 -75.48 -83.79 -103.94
N ARG A 442 -74.41 -84.48 -104.38
CA ARG A 442 -73.07 -84.33 -103.80
C ARG A 442 -72.52 -82.91 -103.94
N SER A 443 -72.74 -82.27 -105.10
CA SER A 443 -72.37 -80.86 -105.32
C SER A 443 -73.12 -79.92 -104.37
N ASN A 444 -74.44 -80.04 -104.27
CA ASN A 444 -75.29 -79.22 -103.39
C ASN A 444 -74.90 -79.41 -101.91
N ALA A 445 -74.66 -80.64 -101.46
CA ALA A 445 -74.19 -80.91 -100.10
C ALA A 445 -72.81 -80.25 -99.81
N SER A 446 -71.92 -80.19 -100.80
CA SER A 446 -70.64 -79.48 -100.68
C SER A 446 -70.82 -77.96 -100.64
N ALA A 447 -71.75 -77.41 -101.43
CA ALA A 447 -72.07 -75.98 -101.43
C ALA A 447 -72.69 -75.54 -100.10
N ASP A 448 -73.57 -76.35 -99.51
CA ASP A 448 -74.17 -76.12 -98.19
C ASP A 448 -73.12 -76.15 -97.07
N MET A 449 -72.16 -77.07 -97.15
CA MET A 449 -71.04 -77.15 -96.20
C MET A 449 -70.10 -75.94 -96.32
N LEU A 450 -69.78 -75.52 -97.54
CA LEU A 450 -69.01 -74.30 -97.81
C LEU A 450 -69.75 -73.04 -97.32
N LYS A 451 -71.06 -72.95 -97.54
CA LYS A 451 -71.90 -71.84 -97.07
C LYS A 451 -71.86 -71.71 -95.54
N ARG A 452 -72.12 -72.80 -94.81
CA ARG A 452 -72.00 -72.84 -93.34
C ARG A 452 -70.60 -72.44 -92.86
N LYS A 453 -69.55 -72.80 -93.60
CA LYS A 453 -68.18 -72.41 -93.28
C LYS A 453 -67.90 -70.92 -93.55
N VAL A 454 -68.48 -70.33 -94.60
CA VAL A 454 -68.44 -68.89 -94.88
C VAL A 454 -69.21 -68.10 -93.81
N ASP A 455 -70.38 -68.57 -93.39
CA ASP A 455 -71.20 -67.93 -92.35
C ASP A 455 -70.43 -67.88 -91.02
N GLU A 456 -69.83 -69.00 -90.60
CA GLU A 456 -69.00 -69.06 -89.38
C GLU A 456 -67.70 -68.23 -89.48
N LEU A 457 -67.03 -68.21 -90.63
CA LEU A 457 -65.87 -67.32 -90.86
C LEU A 457 -66.27 -65.84 -90.83
N THR A 458 -67.45 -65.49 -91.35
CA THR A 458 -67.99 -64.12 -91.30
C THR A 458 -68.30 -63.70 -89.86
N LYS A 459 -68.88 -64.59 -89.06
CA LYS A 459 -69.09 -64.39 -87.63
C LYS A 459 -67.76 -64.19 -86.89
N GLN A 460 -66.79 -65.08 -87.06
CA GLN A 460 -65.47 -64.99 -86.41
C GLN A 460 -64.71 -63.71 -86.80
N ASN A 461 -64.84 -63.25 -88.05
CA ASN A 461 -64.27 -61.99 -88.51
C ASN A 461 -64.94 -60.78 -87.82
N ASN A 462 -66.27 -60.76 -87.72
CA ASN A 462 -67.01 -59.72 -86.99
C ASN A 462 -66.64 -59.69 -85.50
N GLU A 463 -66.55 -60.84 -84.84
CA GLU A 463 -66.10 -60.97 -83.44
C GLU A 463 -64.66 -60.45 -83.26
N THR A 464 -63.75 -60.80 -84.17
CA THR A 464 -62.36 -60.31 -84.19
C THR A 464 -62.30 -58.80 -84.37
N LYS A 465 -63.13 -58.22 -85.25
CA LYS A 465 -63.24 -56.77 -85.47
C LYS A 465 -63.76 -56.05 -84.22
N SER A 466 -64.77 -56.60 -83.54
CA SER A 466 -65.30 -56.06 -82.28
C SER A 466 -64.34 -56.25 -81.09
N LEU A 467 -63.42 -57.22 -81.13
CA LEU A 467 -62.32 -57.31 -80.18
C LEU A 467 -61.24 -56.27 -80.48
N MET A 468 -60.84 -56.11 -81.75
CA MET A 468 -59.86 -55.12 -82.19
C MET A 468 -60.28 -53.69 -81.83
N GLN A 469 -61.55 -53.34 -82.03
CA GLN A 469 -62.09 -52.02 -81.66
C GLN A 469 -62.06 -51.77 -80.14
N ARG A 470 -62.32 -52.80 -79.32
CA ARG A 470 -62.20 -52.69 -77.85
C ARG A 470 -60.75 -52.52 -77.42
N LEU A 471 -59.84 -53.36 -77.92
CA LEU A 471 -58.40 -53.24 -77.67
C LEU A 471 -57.84 -51.87 -78.11
N GLN A 472 -58.35 -51.31 -79.21
CA GLN A 472 -57.99 -49.95 -79.64
C GLN A 472 -58.46 -48.87 -78.65
N ALA A 473 -59.71 -48.95 -78.18
CA ALA A 473 -60.23 -48.03 -77.16
C ALA A 473 -59.52 -48.17 -75.80
N GLU A 474 -59.26 -49.40 -75.37
CA GLU A 474 -58.47 -49.72 -74.17
C GLU A 474 -57.04 -49.17 -74.30
N SER A 475 -56.40 -49.30 -75.46
CA SER A 475 -55.06 -48.72 -75.70
C SER A 475 -55.05 -47.19 -75.63
N ALA A 476 -56.12 -46.52 -76.10
CA ALA A 476 -56.26 -45.07 -75.99
C ALA A 476 -56.43 -44.64 -74.52
N ASN A 477 -57.25 -45.38 -73.75
CA ASN A 477 -57.41 -45.13 -72.31
C ASN A 477 -56.09 -45.31 -71.56
N VAL A 478 -55.33 -46.38 -71.82
CA VAL A 478 -54.00 -46.61 -71.20
C VAL A 478 -53.00 -45.50 -71.57
N VAL A 479 -53.07 -44.92 -72.77
CA VAL A 479 -52.25 -43.75 -73.13
C VAL A 479 -52.65 -42.50 -72.33
N LEU A 480 -53.95 -42.25 -72.13
CA LEU A 480 -54.44 -41.14 -71.30
C LEU A 480 -54.08 -41.33 -69.81
N GLU A 481 -54.22 -42.53 -69.27
CA GLU A 481 -53.80 -42.88 -67.91
C GLU A 481 -52.29 -42.69 -67.72
N LYS A 482 -51.48 -43.14 -68.69
CA LYS A 482 -50.02 -42.90 -68.70
C LYS A 482 -49.69 -41.40 -68.68
N GLN A 483 -50.41 -40.57 -69.44
CA GLN A 483 -50.23 -39.12 -69.43
C GLN A 483 -50.63 -38.50 -68.07
N ALA A 484 -51.74 -38.93 -67.48
CA ALA A 484 -52.19 -38.46 -66.16
C ALA A 484 -51.22 -38.89 -65.03
N ILE A 485 -50.65 -40.10 -65.12
CA ILE A 485 -49.60 -40.57 -64.19
C ILE A 485 -48.31 -39.74 -64.39
N GLN A 486 -47.88 -39.51 -65.62
CA GLN A 486 -46.71 -38.69 -65.93
C GLN A 486 -46.82 -37.27 -65.33
N GLN A 487 -47.98 -36.61 -65.52
CA GLN A 487 -48.25 -35.28 -64.94
C GLN A 487 -48.22 -35.30 -63.40
N ARG A 488 -48.73 -36.35 -62.75
CA ARG A 488 -48.64 -36.52 -61.29
C ARG A 488 -47.19 -36.70 -60.83
N CYS A 489 -46.40 -37.52 -61.53
CA CYS A 489 -44.98 -37.71 -61.24
C CYS A 489 -44.18 -36.40 -61.41
N GLU A 490 -44.49 -35.60 -62.43
CA GLU A 490 -43.86 -34.29 -62.64
C GLU A 490 -44.22 -33.28 -61.55
N ALA A 491 -45.49 -33.22 -61.14
CA ALA A 491 -45.94 -32.39 -60.02
C ALA A 491 -45.28 -32.79 -58.69
N LEU A 492 -45.18 -34.10 -58.40
CA LEU A 492 -44.47 -34.60 -57.22
C LEU A 492 -42.96 -34.32 -57.28
N ARG A 493 -42.33 -34.39 -58.45
CA ARG A 493 -40.92 -34.01 -58.62
C ARG A 493 -40.70 -32.53 -58.33
N VAL A 494 -41.55 -31.64 -58.84
CA VAL A 494 -41.48 -30.19 -58.55
C VAL A 494 -41.67 -29.90 -57.06
N GLN A 495 -42.55 -30.63 -56.36
CA GLN A 495 -42.68 -30.52 -54.90
C GLN A 495 -41.41 -31.01 -54.18
N ALA A 496 -40.82 -32.14 -54.60
CA ALA A 496 -39.60 -32.68 -54.01
C ALA A 496 -38.39 -31.77 -54.22
N ASP A 497 -38.22 -31.18 -55.41
CA ASP A 497 -37.19 -30.16 -55.68
C ASP A 497 -37.45 -28.88 -54.86
N GLY A 498 -38.71 -28.46 -54.69
CA GLY A 498 -39.08 -27.34 -53.82
C GLY A 498 -38.73 -27.57 -52.34
N PHE A 499 -39.00 -28.76 -51.79
CA PHE A 499 -38.58 -29.12 -50.43
C PHE A 499 -37.06 -29.22 -50.29
N LYS A 500 -36.37 -29.75 -51.30
CA LYS A 500 -34.91 -29.79 -51.38
C LYS A 500 -34.30 -28.38 -51.39
N ASP A 501 -34.96 -27.40 -52.01
CA ASP A 501 -34.50 -26.00 -52.01
C ASP A 501 -34.78 -25.29 -50.68
N GLN A 502 -35.90 -25.58 -50.02
CA GLN A 502 -36.15 -25.16 -48.63
C GLN A 502 -35.09 -25.75 -47.67
N LEU A 503 -34.73 -27.02 -47.84
CA LEU A 503 -33.65 -27.67 -47.09
C LEU A 503 -32.27 -27.06 -47.39
N ARG A 504 -31.98 -26.71 -48.65
CA ARG A 504 -30.75 -25.97 -49.01
C ARG A 504 -30.70 -24.61 -48.31
N HIS A 505 -31.73 -23.79 -48.40
CA HIS A 505 -31.75 -22.45 -47.78
C HIS A 505 -31.71 -22.49 -46.25
N THR A 506 -32.40 -23.45 -45.60
CA THR A 506 -32.32 -23.60 -44.14
C THR A 506 -30.94 -24.09 -43.68
N ASN A 507 -30.30 -25.00 -44.40
CA ASN A 507 -28.94 -25.45 -44.10
C ASN A 507 -27.91 -24.34 -44.35
N GLU A 508 -28.04 -23.55 -45.42
CA GLU A 508 -27.24 -22.34 -45.63
C GLU A 508 -27.41 -21.31 -44.51
N HIS A 509 -28.63 -21.10 -44.02
CA HIS A 509 -28.90 -20.19 -42.91
C HIS A 509 -28.26 -20.68 -41.60
N LEU A 510 -28.43 -21.97 -41.28
CA LEU A 510 -27.77 -22.60 -40.13
C LEU A 510 -26.24 -22.51 -40.25
N HIS A 511 -25.65 -22.77 -41.42
CA HIS A 511 -24.20 -22.64 -41.62
C HIS A 511 -23.71 -21.19 -41.43
N LYS A 512 -24.46 -20.20 -41.91
CA LYS A 512 -24.19 -18.76 -41.67
C LYS A 512 -24.28 -18.45 -40.17
N GLN A 513 -25.28 -18.96 -39.46
CA GLN A 513 -25.45 -18.80 -38.01
C GLN A 513 -24.30 -19.44 -37.23
N THR A 514 -23.95 -20.71 -37.49
CA THR A 514 -22.81 -21.40 -36.87
C THR A 514 -21.50 -20.66 -37.11
N LYS A 515 -21.29 -20.09 -38.31
CA LYS A 515 -20.10 -19.27 -38.58
C LYS A 515 -20.07 -18.01 -37.70
N THR A 516 -21.19 -17.27 -37.61
CA THR A 516 -21.26 -16.11 -36.72
C THR A 516 -21.11 -16.48 -35.24
N GLU A 517 -21.59 -17.65 -34.82
CA GLU A 517 -21.38 -18.15 -33.46
C GLU A 517 -19.89 -18.45 -33.21
N GLN A 518 -19.18 -19.04 -34.16
CA GLN A 518 -17.73 -19.22 -34.09
C GLN A 518 -16.95 -17.89 -34.10
N ASP A 519 -17.46 -16.85 -34.78
CA ASP A 519 -16.91 -15.49 -34.70
C ASP A 519 -17.11 -14.91 -33.29
N PHE A 520 -18.30 -15.05 -32.69
CA PHE A 520 -18.56 -14.63 -31.31
C PHE A 520 -17.73 -15.42 -30.29
N GLN A 521 -17.61 -16.73 -30.41
CA GLN A 521 -16.76 -17.58 -29.54
C GLN A 521 -15.28 -17.18 -29.63
N ARG A 522 -14.77 -16.81 -30.82
CA ARG A 522 -13.42 -16.24 -30.97
C ARG A 522 -13.30 -14.87 -30.31
N ARG A 523 -14.32 -14.01 -30.42
CA ARG A 523 -14.31 -12.69 -29.77
C ARG A 523 -14.36 -12.79 -28.25
N ILE A 524 -15.14 -13.71 -27.69
CA ILE A 524 -15.19 -14.00 -26.25
C ILE A 524 -13.80 -14.40 -25.75
N LYS A 525 -13.14 -15.35 -26.40
CA LYS A 525 -11.77 -15.78 -26.03
C LYS A 525 -10.76 -14.63 -26.02
N SER A 526 -10.79 -13.75 -27.02
CA SER A 526 -9.91 -12.57 -27.01
C SER A 526 -10.18 -11.61 -25.83
N LEU A 527 -11.43 -11.49 -25.39
CA LEU A 527 -11.80 -10.67 -24.23
C LEU A 527 -11.44 -11.36 -22.90
N GLU A 528 -11.51 -12.70 -22.83
CA GLU A 528 -11.03 -13.49 -21.69
C GLU A 528 -9.51 -13.37 -21.53
N GLU A 529 -8.76 -13.43 -22.64
CA GLU A 529 -7.32 -13.19 -22.66
C GLU A 529 -6.95 -11.76 -22.23
N ASP A 530 -7.66 -10.74 -22.74
CA ASP A 530 -7.40 -9.35 -22.37
C ASP A 530 -7.81 -9.04 -20.92
N LEU A 531 -8.86 -9.68 -20.40
CA LEU A 531 -9.21 -9.64 -18.98
C LEU A 531 -8.12 -10.30 -18.12
N ALA A 532 -7.53 -11.42 -18.55
CA ALA A 532 -6.42 -12.06 -17.84
C ALA A 532 -5.17 -11.15 -17.81
N LYS A 533 -4.81 -10.52 -18.95
CA LYS A 533 -3.73 -9.52 -19.03
C LYS A 533 -4.00 -8.31 -18.11
N SER A 534 -5.25 -7.87 -18.02
CA SER A 534 -5.67 -6.81 -17.10
C SER A 534 -5.52 -7.24 -15.64
N GLN A 535 -5.91 -8.46 -15.28
CA GLN A 535 -5.76 -9.00 -13.92
C GLN A 535 -4.29 -9.16 -13.50
N THR A 536 -3.39 -9.57 -14.40
CA THR A 536 -1.95 -9.60 -14.09
C THR A 536 -1.40 -8.19 -13.88
N LEU A 537 -1.75 -7.22 -14.73
CA LEU A 537 -1.33 -5.82 -14.56
C LEU A 537 -1.86 -5.21 -13.26
N VAL A 538 -3.12 -5.45 -12.89
CA VAL A 538 -3.69 -5.02 -11.60
C VAL A 538 -2.95 -5.66 -10.42
N SER A 539 -2.54 -6.92 -10.55
CA SER A 539 -1.75 -7.62 -9.52
C SER A 539 -0.34 -7.02 -9.38
N GLU A 540 0.33 -6.68 -10.49
CA GLU A 540 1.60 -5.97 -10.47
C GLU A 540 1.49 -4.54 -9.90
N PHE A 541 0.44 -3.80 -10.26
CA PHE A 541 0.18 -2.47 -9.71
C PHE A 541 -0.06 -2.55 -8.20
N LYS A 542 -0.87 -3.52 -7.74
CA LYS A 542 -1.05 -3.77 -6.31
C LYS A 542 0.28 -4.08 -5.63
N GLN A 543 1.11 -4.97 -6.19
CA GLN A 543 2.43 -5.29 -5.65
C GLN A 543 3.33 -4.05 -5.54
N LYS A 544 3.31 -3.15 -6.54
CA LYS A 544 4.04 -1.87 -6.52
C LYS A 544 3.50 -0.91 -5.45
N CYS A 545 2.19 -0.85 -5.25
CA CYS A 545 1.59 -0.09 -4.15
C CYS A 545 1.94 -0.66 -2.77
N ASP A 546 1.90 -1.98 -2.60
CA ASP A 546 2.29 -2.67 -1.35
C ASP A 546 3.79 -2.44 -1.04
N GLN A 547 4.67 -2.43 -2.06
CA GLN A 547 6.07 -2.03 -1.94
C GLN A 547 6.23 -0.56 -1.54
N GLN A 548 5.49 0.36 -2.17
CA GLN A 548 5.51 1.79 -1.82
C GLN A 548 5.02 2.04 -0.39
N ASN A 549 3.96 1.35 0.05
CA ASN A 549 3.45 1.43 1.42
C ASN A 549 4.51 1.00 2.45
N LEU A 550 5.27 -0.08 2.17
CA LEU A 550 6.38 -0.51 3.03
C LEU A 550 7.53 0.51 3.09
N ILE A 551 7.88 1.12 1.95
CA ILE A 551 8.88 2.20 1.91
C ILE A 551 8.41 3.40 2.72
N ILE A 552 7.15 3.82 2.56
CA ILE A 552 6.55 4.93 3.32
C ILE A 552 6.64 4.64 4.82
N GLN A 553 6.18 3.47 5.27
CA GLN A 553 6.25 3.05 6.68
C GLN A 553 7.67 3.13 7.25
N ASN A 554 8.68 2.62 6.52
CA ASN A 554 10.07 2.71 6.95
C ASN A 554 10.55 4.17 7.04
N THR A 555 10.22 5.02 6.05
CA THR A 555 10.57 6.46 6.12
C THR A 555 9.83 7.20 7.24
N GLU A 556 8.61 6.80 7.60
CA GLU A 556 7.89 7.32 8.78
C GLU A 556 8.52 6.86 10.10
N GLU A 557 9.11 5.66 10.16
CA GLU A 557 9.91 5.20 11.31
C GLU A 557 11.23 5.95 11.43
N GLU A 558 11.92 6.19 10.32
CA GLU A 558 13.12 7.03 10.27
C GLU A 558 12.82 8.47 10.69
N VAL A 559 11.74 9.08 10.17
CA VAL A 559 11.31 10.44 10.57
C VAL A 559 10.93 10.50 12.05
N ARG A 560 10.21 9.51 12.59
CA ARG A 560 9.93 9.41 14.04
C ARG A 560 11.22 9.29 14.86
N SER A 561 12.17 8.45 14.42
CA SER A 561 13.48 8.25 15.06
C SER A 561 14.35 9.53 15.05
N LEU A 562 14.40 10.23 13.91
CA LEU A 562 15.12 11.50 13.76
C LEU A 562 14.45 12.63 14.56
N SER A 563 13.12 12.68 14.61
CA SER A 563 12.38 13.63 15.45
C SER A 563 12.65 13.40 16.94
N ALA A 564 12.67 12.14 17.39
CA ALA A 564 13.05 11.79 18.76
C ALA A 564 14.49 12.23 19.08
N LYS A 565 15.47 11.93 18.21
CA LYS A 565 16.86 12.39 18.35
C LYS A 565 16.98 13.91 18.40
N LEU A 566 16.25 14.63 17.54
CA LEU A 566 16.20 16.10 17.54
C LEU A 566 15.59 16.65 18.82
N SER A 567 14.57 15.99 19.38
CA SER A 567 13.97 16.40 20.67
C SER A 567 14.94 16.20 21.84
N ALA A 568 15.67 15.08 21.87
CA ALA A 568 16.70 14.82 22.88
C ALA A 568 17.86 15.82 22.79
N SER A 569 18.37 16.10 21.58
CA SER A 569 19.44 17.08 21.37
C SER A 569 19.01 18.53 21.71
N LYS A 570 17.74 18.89 21.50
CA LYS A 570 17.19 20.17 21.97
C LYS A 570 17.17 20.27 23.49
N GLU A 571 16.82 19.19 24.19
CA GLU A 571 16.83 19.16 25.66
C GLU A 571 18.25 19.15 26.24
N GLU A 572 19.18 18.42 25.62
CA GLU A 572 20.62 18.46 25.92
C GLU A 572 21.18 19.89 25.77
N LYS A 573 20.86 20.57 24.66
CA LYS A 573 21.21 21.99 24.45
C LYS A 573 20.61 22.90 25.53
N ARG A 574 19.34 22.69 25.89
CA ARG A 574 18.65 23.45 26.95
C ARG A 574 19.29 23.27 28.33
N LEU A 575 19.73 22.05 28.65
CA LEU A 575 20.47 21.74 29.89
C LEU A 575 21.87 22.37 29.88
N GLY A 576 22.58 22.30 28.75
CA GLY A 576 23.87 22.97 28.56
C GLY A 576 23.77 24.49 28.70
N GLU A 577 22.74 25.11 28.12
CA GLU A 577 22.45 26.54 28.27
C GLU A 577 22.18 26.93 29.73
N GLN A 578 21.42 26.11 30.47
CA GLN A 578 21.24 26.32 31.92
C GLN A 578 22.54 26.18 32.72
N GLN A 579 23.40 25.23 32.37
CA GLN A 579 24.70 25.07 33.02
C GLN A 579 25.63 26.26 32.74
N VAL A 580 25.66 26.77 31.50
CA VAL A 580 26.39 27.99 31.13
C VAL A 580 25.84 29.21 31.86
N GLN A 581 24.52 29.35 32.01
CA GLN A 581 23.91 30.43 32.80
C GLN A 581 24.32 30.36 34.29
N GLN A 582 24.37 29.16 34.88
CA GLN A 582 24.85 28.96 36.25
C GLN A 582 26.33 29.32 36.40
N GLN A 583 27.18 28.90 35.45
CA GLN A 583 28.61 29.25 35.43
C GLN A 583 28.82 30.76 35.25
N GLN A 584 28.05 31.41 34.37
CA GLN A 584 28.10 32.86 34.17
C GLN A 584 27.69 33.63 35.44
N ALA A 585 26.71 33.13 36.20
CA ALA A 585 26.32 33.70 37.49
C ALA A 585 27.45 33.56 38.54
N GLN A 586 28.09 32.38 38.61
CA GLN A 586 29.24 32.15 39.51
C GLN A 586 30.44 33.03 39.14
N VAL A 587 30.76 33.18 37.85
CA VAL A 587 31.82 34.09 37.37
C VAL A 587 31.50 35.54 37.71
N GLN A 588 30.23 35.96 37.60
CA GLN A 588 29.82 37.30 37.99
C GLN A 588 29.91 37.52 39.51
N GLU A 589 29.53 36.53 40.32
CA GLU A 589 29.69 36.59 41.79
C GLU A 589 31.17 36.73 42.17
N LEU A 590 32.05 35.90 41.60
CA LEU A 590 33.49 35.97 41.83
C LEU A 590 34.11 37.31 41.35
N ASN A 591 33.60 37.88 40.26
CA ASN A 591 33.99 39.20 39.76
C ASN A 591 33.59 40.32 40.74
N ASP A 592 32.40 40.26 41.32
CA ASP A 592 31.93 41.27 42.28
C ASP A 592 32.59 41.09 43.67
N GLN A 593 32.90 39.85 44.07
CA GLN A 593 33.80 39.57 45.21
C GLN A 593 35.20 40.15 44.96
N LEU A 594 35.78 39.97 43.76
CA LEU A 594 37.09 40.52 43.40
C LEU A 594 37.10 42.06 43.43
N LYS A 595 36.08 42.73 42.87
CA LYS A 595 35.93 44.20 42.97
C LYS A 595 35.84 44.67 44.42
N LYS A 596 35.12 43.93 45.28
CA LYS A 596 35.03 44.23 46.71
C LYS A 596 36.40 44.14 47.38
N VAL A 597 37.18 43.09 47.10
CA VAL A 597 38.55 42.93 47.62
C VAL A 597 39.50 44.01 47.08
N GLN A 598 39.37 44.42 45.81
CA GLN A 598 40.12 45.56 45.25
C GLN A 598 39.77 46.88 45.95
N GLY A 599 38.48 47.12 46.22
CA GLY A 599 38.02 48.30 46.98
C GLY A 599 38.53 48.31 48.42
N GLU A 600 38.47 47.17 49.12
CA GLU A 600 39.03 47.01 50.47
C GLU A 600 40.56 47.20 50.50
N LEU A 601 41.27 46.73 49.47
CA LEU A 601 42.72 46.92 49.35
C LEU A 601 43.05 48.40 49.11
N HIS A 602 42.37 49.08 48.18
CA HIS A 602 42.57 50.51 47.93
C HIS A 602 42.24 51.36 49.17
N LEU A 603 41.19 51.01 49.92
CA LEU A 603 40.87 51.68 51.18
C LEU A 603 41.99 51.50 52.21
N LYS A 604 42.49 50.28 52.40
CA LYS A 604 43.65 50.00 53.27
C LYS A 604 44.90 50.77 52.85
N THR A 605 45.21 50.85 51.56
CA THR A 605 46.34 51.66 51.06
C THR A 605 46.16 53.16 51.38
N ILE A 606 44.94 53.69 51.34
CA ILE A 606 44.65 55.07 51.74
C ILE A 606 44.81 55.24 53.26
N GLU A 607 44.34 54.29 54.07
CA GLU A 607 44.49 54.28 55.54
C GLU A 607 45.98 54.17 55.96
N GLU A 608 46.76 53.33 55.28
CA GLU A 608 48.21 53.21 55.43
C GLU A 608 48.93 54.52 55.05
N GLN A 609 48.55 55.17 53.95
CA GLN A 609 49.09 56.49 53.61
C GLN A 609 48.72 57.57 54.63
N VAL A 610 47.50 57.55 55.18
CA VAL A 610 47.05 58.51 56.21
C VAL A 610 47.77 58.27 57.54
N THR A 611 47.96 57.01 57.96
CA THR A 611 48.70 56.66 59.17
C THR A 611 50.20 56.94 59.02
N HIS A 612 50.79 56.69 57.86
CA HIS A 612 52.17 57.09 57.55
C HIS A 612 52.35 58.62 57.60
N ARG A 613 51.44 59.40 56.99
CA ARG A 613 51.45 60.88 57.09
C ARG A 613 51.33 61.36 58.54
N LYS A 614 50.49 60.74 59.36
CA LYS A 614 50.39 61.03 60.81
C LYS A 614 51.69 60.72 61.55
N MET A 615 52.33 59.59 61.26
CA MET A 615 53.64 59.23 61.84
C MET A 615 54.71 60.27 61.49
N VAL A 616 54.78 60.71 60.22
CA VAL A 616 55.72 61.76 59.79
C VAL A 616 55.48 63.07 60.55
N LEU A 617 54.21 63.50 60.70
CA LEU A 617 53.88 64.71 61.46
C LEU A 617 54.27 64.59 62.95
N PHE A 618 53.98 63.48 63.61
CA PHE A 618 54.43 63.25 64.99
C PHE A 618 55.97 63.20 65.12
N GLN A 619 56.67 62.67 64.11
CA GLN A 619 58.13 62.68 64.08
C GLN A 619 58.68 64.10 63.90
N GLU A 620 58.08 64.92 63.04
CA GLU A 620 58.43 66.34 62.93
C GLU A 620 58.19 67.11 64.23
N GLU A 621 57.07 66.87 64.93
CA GLU A 621 56.77 67.49 66.23
C GLU A 621 57.79 67.05 67.29
N SER A 622 58.12 65.76 67.36
CA SER A 622 59.18 65.22 68.22
C SER A 622 60.53 65.92 67.97
N GLU A 623 60.92 66.08 66.70
CA GLU A 623 62.15 66.82 66.35
C GLU A 623 62.06 68.33 66.62
N LYS A 624 60.87 68.95 66.57
CA LYS A 624 60.67 70.36 67.01
C LYS A 624 60.85 70.47 68.53
N PHE A 625 60.28 69.55 69.31
CA PHE A 625 60.47 69.46 70.76
C PHE A 625 61.93 69.22 71.17
N LYS A 626 62.65 68.29 70.51
CA LYS A 626 64.08 68.05 70.76
C LYS A 626 64.91 69.32 70.60
N ARG A 627 64.80 70.00 69.45
CA ARG A 627 65.53 71.25 69.16
C ARG A 627 65.27 72.31 70.23
N SER A 628 64.01 72.49 70.65
CA SER A 628 63.64 73.43 71.72
C SER A 628 64.25 73.05 73.07
N ALA A 629 64.28 71.75 73.41
CA ALA A 629 64.93 71.26 74.63
C ALA A 629 66.47 71.38 74.59
N GLU A 630 67.10 71.20 73.43
CA GLU A 630 68.53 71.47 73.20
C GLU A 630 68.85 72.96 73.38
N GLU A 631 68.02 73.88 72.86
CA GLU A 631 68.17 75.32 73.06
C GLU A 631 67.99 75.74 74.52
N PHE A 632 67.02 75.13 75.23
CA PHE A 632 66.84 75.36 76.66
C PHE A 632 68.06 74.88 77.45
N ARG A 633 68.59 73.68 77.15
CA ARG A 633 69.81 73.15 77.77
C ARG A 633 70.99 74.11 77.59
N LYS A 634 71.23 74.59 76.37
CA LYS A 634 72.29 75.57 76.06
C LYS A 634 72.11 76.92 76.77
N LYS A 635 70.88 77.33 77.10
CA LYS A 635 70.62 78.52 77.93
C LYS A 635 70.96 78.30 79.41
N VAL A 636 70.65 77.12 79.95
CA VAL A 636 71.01 76.74 81.34
C VAL A 636 72.52 76.60 81.49
N GLU A 637 73.18 75.99 80.51
CA GLU A 637 74.64 75.76 80.47
C GLU A 637 75.42 77.09 80.61
N ARG A 638 75.12 78.07 79.74
CA ARG A 638 75.68 79.44 79.82
C ARG A 638 75.41 80.16 81.14
N LEU A 639 74.31 79.84 81.81
CA LEU A 639 73.94 80.43 83.11
C LEU A 639 74.78 79.82 84.24
N MET A 640 75.13 78.53 84.14
CA MET A 640 76.10 77.90 85.05
C MET A 640 77.52 78.42 84.83
N ASP A 641 77.95 78.66 83.57
CA ASP A 641 79.26 79.28 83.29
C ASP A 641 79.36 80.68 83.95
N ALA A 642 78.32 81.51 83.80
CA ALA A 642 78.26 82.83 84.42
C ALA A 642 78.28 82.75 85.96
N LYS A 643 77.61 81.76 86.56
CA LYS A 643 77.65 81.51 88.01
C LYS A 643 79.08 81.20 88.49
N VAL A 644 79.80 80.32 87.80
CA VAL A 644 81.17 79.91 88.18
C VAL A 644 82.13 81.11 88.17
N ILE A 645 81.98 82.05 87.22
CA ILE A 645 82.76 83.30 87.22
C ILE A 645 82.50 84.09 88.51
N THR A 646 81.22 84.34 88.86
CA THR A 646 80.88 85.11 90.08
C THR A 646 81.30 84.44 91.39
N GLU A 647 81.37 83.10 91.44
CA GLU A 647 81.87 82.37 92.61
C GLU A 647 83.40 82.48 92.76
N ASN A 648 84.14 82.57 91.66
CA ASN A 648 85.57 82.84 91.68
C ASN A 648 85.87 84.27 92.15
N ASP A 649 85.11 85.27 91.68
CA ASP A 649 85.25 86.67 92.10
C ASP A 649 85.02 86.82 93.62
N LEU A 650 83.95 86.21 94.13
CA LEU A 650 83.66 86.15 95.58
C LEU A 650 84.78 85.45 96.37
N SER A 651 85.38 84.39 95.81
CA SER A 651 86.48 83.67 96.45
C SER A 651 87.77 84.51 96.52
N GLY A 652 88.05 85.32 95.50
CA GLY A 652 89.16 86.28 95.52
C GLY A 652 89.00 87.33 96.63
N ILE A 653 87.83 87.95 96.72
CA ILE A 653 87.50 88.95 97.75
C ILE A 653 87.67 88.38 99.18
N GLN A 654 87.36 87.09 99.39
CA GLN A 654 87.59 86.44 100.68
C GLN A 654 89.09 86.25 101.02
N LEU A 655 89.94 85.97 100.02
CA LEU A 655 91.40 85.87 100.22
C LEU A 655 92.02 87.20 100.62
N ASP A 656 91.59 88.29 99.99
CA ASP A 656 92.09 89.65 100.27
C ASP A 656 91.71 90.08 101.70
N PHE A 657 90.47 89.80 102.13
CA PHE A 657 90.01 90.08 103.49
C PHE A 657 90.85 89.34 104.55
N VAL A 658 91.14 88.05 104.35
CA VAL A 658 92.01 87.25 105.26
C VAL A 658 93.45 87.78 105.27
N SER A 659 93.93 88.31 104.15
CA SER A 659 95.28 88.89 104.04
C SER A 659 95.39 90.20 104.84
N LEU A 660 94.44 91.12 104.66
CA LEU A 660 94.34 92.37 105.42
C LEU A 660 94.22 92.13 106.93
N GLN A 661 93.46 91.10 107.34
CA GLN A 661 93.31 90.74 108.76
C GLN A 661 94.65 90.32 109.40
N ARG A 662 95.48 89.56 108.68
CA ARG A 662 96.82 89.14 109.14
C ARG A 662 97.79 90.32 109.25
N GLU A 663 97.72 91.27 108.33
CA GLU A 663 98.58 92.45 108.32
C GLU A 663 98.25 93.41 109.48
N ASN A 664 96.97 93.57 109.80
CA ASN A 664 96.51 94.33 110.98
C ASN A 664 97.06 93.75 112.29
N CYS A 665 97.01 92.43 112.48
CA CYS A 665 97.62 91.77 113.65
C CYS A 665 99.12 92.07 113.79
N ARG A 666 99.89 92.02 112.69
CA ARG A 666 101.33 92.34 112.70
C ARG A 666 101.60 93.81 113.09
N ALA A 667 100.78 94.74 112.60
CA ALA A 667 100.88 96.15 112.99
C ALA A 667 100.60 96.34 114.49
N GLN A 668 99.62 95.61 115.04
CA GLN A 668 99.26 95.65 116.45
C GLN A 668 100.33 95.02 117.36
N GLU A 669 101.04 93.98 116.91
CA GLU A 669 102.19 93.39 117.60
C GLU A 669 103.40 94.34 117.60
N ASN A 670 103.71 94.97 116.46
CA ASN A 670 104.77 95.98 116.37
C ASN A 670 104.52 97.17 117.31
N ALA A 671 103.26 97.64 117.42
CA ALA A 671 102.89 98.71 118.34
C ALA A 671 103.17 98.34 119.81
N ARG A 672 102.83 97.11 120.23
CA ARG A 672 103.15 96.60 121.57
C ARG A 672 104.66 96.51 121.82
N LEU A 673 105.44 96.10 120.82
CA LEU A 673 106.90 96.00 120.92
C LEU A 673 107.56 97.36 121.15
N CYS A 674 107.11 98.40 120.44
CA CYS A 674 107.52 99.78 120.70
C CYS A 674 107.15 100.24 122.12
N GLU A 675 105.95 99.91 122.58
CA GLU A 675 105.47 100.25 123.93
C GLU A 675 106.31 99.59 125.04
N THR A 676 106.76 98.34 124.86
CA THR A 676 107.69 97.69 125.79
C THR A 676 109.08 98.31 125.77
N ASN A 677 109.59 98.72 124.60
CA ASN A 677 110.92 99.34 124.48
C ASN A 677 110.97 100.70 125.19
N ILE A 678 109.90 101.49 125.14
CA ILE A 678 109.79 102.76 125.88
C ILE A 678 109.85 102.51 127.39
N ARG A 679 109.06 101.55 127.91
CA ARG A 679 109.05 101.14 129.33
C ARG A 679 110.36 100.51 129.82
N GLU A 680 111.25 100.09 128.91
CA GLU A 680 112.60 99.62 129.24
C GLU A 680 113.55 100.80 129.43
N LEU A 681 113.53 101.76 128.50
CA LEU A 681 114.34 102.98 128.55
C LEU A 681 114.00 103.89 129.74
N GLU A 682 112.71 104.02 130.08
CA GLU A 682 112.26 104.73 131.29
C GLU A 682 112.85 104.11 132.57
N ARG A 683 112.93 102.77 132.62
CA ARG A 683 113.50 102.03 133.77
C ARG A 683 115.00 102.23 133.89
N GLN A 684 115.71 102.28 132.78
CA GLN A 684 117.16 102.55 132.74
C GLN A 684 117.48 103.98 133.19
N LEU A 685 116.70 104.98 132.75
CA LEU A 685 116.81 106.36 133.23
C LEU A 685 116.55 106.48 134.74
N GLN A 686 115.62 105.69 135.28
CA GLN A 686 115.36 105.64 136.72
C GLN A 686 116.54 105.01 137.49
N GLN A 687 117.10 103.90 137.01
CA GLN A 687 118.24 103.22 137.64
C GLN A 687 119.51 104.09 137.71
N TYR A 688 119.76 104.94 136.71
CA TYR A 688 120.86 105.91 136.75
C TYR A 688 120.68 107.05 137.77
N ARG A 689 119.46 107.30 138.27
CA ARG A 689 119.21 108.29 139.33
C ARG A 689 119.45 107.75 140.75
N GLU A 690 119.53 106.44 140.93
CA GLU A 690 119.38 105.80 142.24
C GLU A 690 120.70 105.24 142.84
N GLN A 691 121.85 105.36 142.17
CA GLN A 691 123.13 104.75 142.60
C GLN A 691 124.27 105.72 142.99
N THR A 692 123.94 106.89 143.56
CA THR A 692 124.92 107.68 144.33
C THR A 692 124.24 108.27 145.57
N PRO A 693 124.66 107.91 146.80
CA PRO A 693 125.56 108.83 147.52
C PRO A 693 126.58 108.18 148.49
N LYS A 694 127.82 108.69 148.44
CA LYS A 694 128.83 108.75 149.52
C LYS A 694 129.79 109.89 149.15
N GLY A 695 130.13 110.87 149.98
CA GLY A 695 129.63 111.27 151.31
C GLY A 695 129.46 112.81 151.37
N GLN A 696 129.45 113.47 152.52
CA GLN A 696 130.14 113.15 153.77
C GLN A 696 129.29 113.44 155.02
N GLY A 697 129.42 112.61 156.05
CA GLY A 697 129.53 113.15 157.41
C GLY A 697 130.94 113.74 157.53
N GLY A 698 131.06 115.06 157.48
CA GLY A 698 132.31 115.72 157.06
C GLY A 698 132.69 117.02 157.76
N ASP A 699 131.85 117.56 158.63
CA ASP A 699 132.34 118.54 159.60
C ASP A 699 131.81 118.28 161.02
N ALA A 700 132.63 117.54 161.77
CA ALA A 700 132.54 117.46 163.22
C ALA A 700 133.89 117.74 163.89
N VAL A 701 134.64 118.71 163.35
CA VAL A 701 135.64 119.46 164.12
C VAL A 701 135.15 120.91 164.35
N HIS A 702 134.32 121.45 163.46
CA HIS A 702 133.67 122.75 163.61
C HIS A 702 132.25 122.70 164.22
N VAL A 703 131.62 121.51 164.32
CA VAL A 703 130.58 121.17 165.33
C VAL A 703 131.14 121.20 166.77
N GLN A 704 132.30 121.83 166.99
CA GLN A 704 132.83 122.16 168.31
C GLN A 704 133.20 123.64 168.49
N LYS A 705 133.03 124.49 167.46
CA LYS A 705 133.05 125.96 167.59
C LYS A 705 131.69 126.57 167.27
N CYS A 706 131.08 126.22 166.14
CA CYS A 706 129.71 126.66 165.82
C CYS A 706 128.66 125.94 166.66
N ARG A 707 128.96 124.80 167.30
CA ARG A 707 128.07 124.19 168.30
C ARG A 707 127.85 125.08 169.52
N LYS A 708 128.80 125.97 169.88
CA LYS A 708 128.58 126.96 170.95
C LYS A 708 127.69 128.12 170.50
N LEU A 709 127.89 128.57 169.26
CA LEU A 709 126.94 129.44 168.56
C LEU A 709 125.63 128.73 168.15
N GLN A 710 125.53 127.41 168.34
CA GLN A 710 124.28 126.64 168.39
C GLN A 710 123.98 126.10 169.83
N GLU A 711 124.60 126.65 170.92
CA GLU A 711 124.35 126.42 172.38
C GLU A 711 124.02 127.65 173.33
N GLU A 712 124.30 128.94 173.06
CA GLU A 712 123.79 130.11 173.88
C GLU A 712 122.51 130.97 173.46
N LEU A 713 121.37 130.50 172.88
CA LEU A 713 120.21 131.39 172.42
C LEU A 713 118.86 130.75 172.12
N VAL A 714 118.66 129.45 171.87
CA VAL A 714 117.30 128.89 172.12
C VAL A 714 117.03 128.95 173.63
N ALA A 715 118.10 129.05 174.44
CA ALA A 715 118.16 129.50 175.83
C ALA A 715 117.88 131.01 176.06
N GLN A 716 117.73 131.83 175.00
CA GLN A 716 117.18 133.20 175.07
C GLN A 716 115.87 133.36 174.27
N LYS A 717 115.65 132.56 173.22
CA LYS A 717 114.47 132.61 172.35
C LYS A 717 113.29 131.90 173.01
N ARG A 718 113.50 130.68 173.56
CA ARG A 718 112.69 130.23 174.70
C ARG A 718 113.11 131.04 175.92
N GLN A 719 112.26 131.06 176.95
CA GLN A 719 112.57 131.63 178.26
C GLN A 719 112.78 133.16 178.32
N VAL A 720 112.95 133.87 177.19
CA VAL A 720 112.21 135.14 176.99
C VAL A 720 110.69 134.86 176.93
N GLU A 721 110.28 133.72 176.35
CA GLU A 721 108.93 133.15 176.49
C GLU A 721 108.48 133.03 177.97
N ASN A 722 109.40 132.68 178.89
CA ASN A 722 109.14 132.56 180.34
C ASN A 722 109.66 133.75 181.16
N LEU A 723 110.12 134.81 180.50
CA LEU A 723 109.99 136.19 180.99
C LEU A 723 108.51 136.65 180.88
N LYS A 724 107.65 135.84 180.23
CA LYS A 724 106.23 136.11 179.98
C LYS A 724 105.29 135.05 180.56
N GLN A 725 105.71 133.79 180.69
CA GLN A 725 105.40 132.99 181.89
C GLN A 725 106.26 133.38 183.11
N LYS A 726 106.73 134.64 183.16
CA LYS A 726 106.60 135.39 184.41
C LYS A 726 105.17 135.30 184.92
N MET A 727 104.20 135.44 183.99
CA MET A 727 102.79 135.83 184.15
C MET A 727 101.77 134.69 184.40
N ASP A 728 102.25 133.47 184.69
CA ASP A 728 101.49 132.42 185.40
C ASP A 728 102.14 132.00 186.75
N GLN A 729 103.18 132.70 187.26
CA GLN A 729 103.12 133.94 188.07
C GLN A 729 102.44 133.78 189.40
N GLN A 730 103.12 134.19 190.49
CA GLN A 730 102.45 134.38 191.79
C GLN A 730 101.51 133.19 192.00
N ILE A 731 100.28 133.52 192.40
CA ILE A 731 98.97 132.99 192.04
C ILE A 731 99.01 132.20 190.72
N LYS A 732 99.37 130.91 190.74
CA LYS A 732 98.75 129.93 191.66
C LYS A 732 99.71 129.27 192.64
N GLU A 733 100.49 130.15 193.26
CA GLU A 733 100.58 130.47 194.71
C GLU A 733 99.24 130.35 195.50
N HIS A 734 98.41 129.35 195.18
CA HIS A 734 97.28 128.81 195.95
C HIS A 734 97.33 127.27 196.01
N GLU A 735 98.24 126.63 195.26
CA GLU A 735 98.38 125.16 195.19
C GLU A 735 99.86 124.66 195.19
N HIS A 736 100.93 125.21 195.80
CA HIS A 736 101.18 126.20 196.88
C HIS A 736 100.28 126.15 198.11
N GLN A 737 100.87 126.27 199.31
CA GLN A 737 100.22 126.04 200.60
C GLN A 737 99.62 124.64 200.78
N LEU A 738 99.09 124.02 199.71
CA LEU A 738 98.66 122.64 199.57
C LEU A 738 99.63 121.84 198.69
N VAL A 739 100.69 121.22 199.24
CA VAL A 739 101.20 121.32 200.61
C VAL A 739 102.70 120.97 200.52
N LEU A 740 103.66 121.85 200.80
CA LEU A 740 104.21 122.15 202.12
C LEU A 740 104.56 120.95 203.04
N LEU A 741 104.34 119.68 202.65
CA LEU A 741 104.60 118.48 203.49
C LEU A 741 105.18 117.27 202.74
N GLN A 742 105.80 117.44 201.57
CA GLN A 742 106.51 116.34 200.88
C GLN A 742 107.85 116.78 200.26
N CYS A 743 108.59 117.62 200.99
CA CYS A 743 109.62 118.50 200.45
C CYS A 743 111.05 117.93 200.33
N GLU A 744 111.30 116.67 200.71
CA GLU A 744 112.67 116.17 200.86
C GLU A 744 113.15 115.28 199.67
N ILE A 745 114.14 115.79 198.88
CA ILE A 745 115.22 115.06 198.10
C ILE A 745 115.35 115.21 196.52
N GLN A 746 115.80 116.39 196.00
CA GLN A 746 117.08 116.71 195.21
C GLN A 746 117.47 116.36 193.68
N ARG A 747 117.72 117.40 192.79
CA ARG A 747 118.91 117.75 191.84
C ARG A 747 119.13 117.49 190.25
N LYS A 748 119.38 118.59 189.41
CA LYS A 748 120.39 118.91 188.24
C LYS A 748 120.22 118.88 186.62
N SER A 749 120.45 120.03 185.83
CA SER A 749 121.10 120.32 184.42
C SER A 749 120.37 120.79 183.02
N PRO A 750 120.95 121.60 182.00
CA PRO A 750 120.36 122.35 180.73
C PRO A 750 120.84 122.02 179.20
N ALA A 751 120.78 122.70 177.95
CA ALA A 751 120.72 124.08 177.21
C ALA A 751 119.90 124.25 175.79
N SER A 752 120.04 125.05 174.63
CA SER A 752 121.06 125.45 173.51
C SER A 752 120.86 126.79 172.53
N LYS A 753 121.22 126.96 171.16
CA LYS A 753 121.30 128.22 170.16
C LYS A 753 120.98 128.15 168.58
N ALA A 754 121.62 128.92 167.64
CA ALA A 754 121.14 129.48 166.30
C ALA A 754 122.19 129.58 165.10
N ASP A 755 121.81 129.93 163.81
CA ASP A 755 122.60 130.61 162.68
C ASP A 755 121.96 130.51 161.21
N SER A 756 122.58 130.97 160.06
CA SER A 756 121.95 131.23 158.68
C SER A 756 122.86 131.35 157.36
N GLU A 757 122.27 131.69 156.16
CA GLU A 757 122.78 132.20 154.81
C GLU A 757 122.71 131.38 153.42
N LEU A 758 123.30 131.87 152.28
CA LEU A 758 122.88 131.81 150.80
C LEU A 758 123.63 130.81 149.83
N GLY A 759 123.47 130.64 148.46
CA GLY A 759 122.69 131.21 147.29
C GLY A 759 123.12 130.64 145.85
N GLY A 760 122.53 131.02 144.67
CA GLY A 760 122.87 130.49 143.27
C GLY A 760 122.12 131.04 141.98
N LYS A 761 122.42 130.62 140.71
CA LYS A 761 121.99 131.24 139.37
C LYS A 761 121.71 130.32 138.11
N GLU A 762 120.99 130.87 137.06
CA GLU A 762 121.20 130.83 135.55
C GLU A 762 119.95 130.55 134.59
N ARG A 763 120.09 130.20 133.27
CA ARG A 763 119.26 130.67 132.09
C ARG A 763 118.76 129.65 130.98
N GLN A 764 117.63 130.00 130.30
CA GLN A 764 117.23 130.01 128.84
C GLN A 764 117.49 128.85 127.79
N ARG A 765 116.69 128.86 126.65
CA ARG A 765 116.96 128.48 125.19
C ARG A 765 116.02 127.40 124.49
N PRO A 766 116.16 126.89 123.20
CA PRO A 766 115.04 126.72 122.21
C PRO A 766 115.01 125.40 121.32
N GLY A 767 114.24 125.35 120.19
CA GLY A 767 114.69 124.72 118.91
C GLY A 767 113.80 123.74 118.06
N ASP A 768 113.49 124.11 116.80
CA ASP A 768 113.85 123.52 115.48
C ASP A 768 113.67 122.04 114.97
N LEU A 769 113.48 121.93 113.63
CA LEU A 769 113.93 120.89 112.64
C LEU A 769 113.12 119.61 112.26
N ALA A 770 113.68 118.85 111.29
CA ALA A 770 113.09 117.91 110.29
C ALA A 770 114.05 116.68 110.02
N SER A 771 114.09 115.87 108.93
CA SER A 771 113.64 115.92 107.51
C SER A 771 113.84 114.54 106.77
N GLY A 772 113.43 114.41 105.48
CA GLY A 772 113.80 113.30 104.54
C GLY A 772 112.69 112.28 104.17
N THR A 773 112.85 111.31 103.24
CA THR A 773 113.99 110.96 102.33
C THR A 773 113.63 109.94 101.21
N THR A 774 114.34 109.95 100.06
CA THR A 774 114.71 108.82 99.12
C THR A 774 113.58 108.02 98.40
N GLU A 775 113.42 107.97 97.04
CA GLU A 775 114.17 107.26 95.96
C GLU A 775 114.19 105.70 96.04
N PRO A 776 114.34 104.89 94.94
CA PRO A 776 114.79 105.22 93.56
C PRO A 776 114.06 104.57 92.32
N ARG A 777 114.01 105.35 91.21
CA ARG A 777 114.37 105.04 89.78
C ARG A 777 114.17 103.63 89.12
N THR A 778 113.31 103.57 88.06
CA THR A 778 113.48 103.02 86.66
C THR A 778 114.08 101.61 86.37
N PRO A 779 113.74 100.87 85.26
CA PRO A 779 113.69 101.40 83.87
C PRO A 779 112.86 100.68 82.74
N LEU A 780 112.73 101.39 81.60
CA LEU A 780 112.73 100.98 80.16
C LEU A 780 111.86 99.85 79.56
N THR A 781 111.81 99.88 78.21
CA THR A 781 111.41 98.83 77.21
C THR A 781 109.91 98.44 77.18
N ARG A 782 109.14 98.53 76.07
CA ARG A 782 109.30 98.32 74.60
C ARG A 782 109.04 96.85 74.18
N SER A 783 108.32 96.69 73.06
CA SER A 783 107.78 95.48 72.39
C SER A 783 108.74 94.26 72.33
N PRO A 784 108.28 92.98 72.19
CA PRO A 784 107.54 92.56 70.96
C PRO A 784 106.59 91.30 70.98
N LEU A 785 105.83 91.19 69.88
CA LEU A 785 105.47 89.98 69.08
C LEU A 785 104.62 88.78 69.61
N GLN A 786 103.74 88.35 68.68
CA GLN A 786 103.29 86.98 68.32
C GLN A 786 102.06 86.30 68.97
N ARG A 787 101.18 85.85 68.05
CA ARG A 787 100.44 84.57 67.97
C ARG A 787 98.97 84.51 68.43
N TRP A 788 98.08 84.55 67.41
CA TRP A 788 96.99 83.61 67.04
C TRP A 788 96.25 82.76 68.12
N PRO A 789 94.96 82.37 67.92
CA PRO A 789 94.30 82.19 66.61
C PRO A 789 92.83 82.68 66.46
N GLN A 790 92.32 82.53 65.22
CA GLN A 790 90.94 82.20 64.83
C GLN A 790 89.75 83.03 65.36
N GLU A 791 89.09 83.74 64.44
CA GLU A 791 87.70 83.41 64.08
C GLU A 791 87.52 83.53 62.54
N PRO A 792 86.81 82.62 61.84
CA PRO A 792 86.80 82.56 60.37
C PRO A 792 85.48 83.02 59.72
N GLN A 793 85.54 83.42 58.44
CA GLN A 793 84.70 82.91 57.34
C GLN A 793 84.93 83.71 56.04
N PRO A 794 85.74 83.18 55.10
CA PRO A 794 85.54 83.40 53.68
C PRO A 794 85.27 82.07 52.93
N SER A 795 84.49 82.18 51.85
CA SER A 795 84.57 81.42 50.58
C SER A 795 84.94 79.92 50.55
N GLU A 796 84.01 79.17 49.92
CA GLU A 796 84.25 78.22 48.80
C GLU A 796 84.53 76.70 49.01
N GLU A 797 84.13 75.99 47.95
CA GLU A 797 84.45 74.61 47.52
C GLU A 797 83.88 73.37 48.28
N ARG A 798 83.50 72.23 47.64
CA ARG A 798 83.14 71.95 46.22
C ARG A 798 82.58 70.52 45.95
N TRP A 799 81.34 70.41 45.45
CA TRP A 799 80.71 69.24 44.75
C TRP A 799 80.66 67.87 45.49
N PRO A 800 80.02 66.80 44.92
CA PRO A 800 78.92 66.72 43.93
C PRO A 800 77.63 66.12 44.57
N TRP A 801 76.43 66.08 43.98
CA TRP A 801 76.04 65.64 42.62
C TRP A 801 74.72 66.30 42.10
N ARG A 802 74.42 66.03 40.82
CA ARG A 802 73.28 66.51 40.03
C ARG A 802 71.89 66.15 40.60
N VAL A 803 71.07 67.17 40.87
CA VAL A 803 69.63 67.19 40.51
C VAL A 803 69.27 68.62 40.10
N ALA A 804 68.64 68.81 38.94
CA ALA A 804 68.05 70.09 38.55
C ALA A 804 66.98 69.91 37.46
N ASN A 805 65.70 70.07 37.83
CA ASN A 805 64.72 70.76 36.98
C ASN A 805 63.60 71.36 37.85
N GLN A 806 62.81 72.28 37.29
CA GLN A 806 62.26 73.40 38.07
C GLN A 806 60.76 73.31 38.43
N MET A 807 60.32 74.30 39.22
CA MET A 807 58.94 74.64 39.61
C MET A 807 57.94 74.48 38.45
N SER A 808 56.75 73.87 38.58
CA SER A 808 55.64 74.08 39.54
C SER A 808 54.77 75.33 39.26
N LYS A 809 53.43 75.14 39.31
CA LYS A 809 52.31 76.08 39.04
C LYS A 809 52.05 76.40 37.54
N GLU A 810 50.81 76.61 37.06
CA GLU A 810 49.47 76.45 37.67
C GLU A 810 48.33 76.21 36.63
N VAL A 811 47.33 75.40 37.01
CA VAL A 811 45.86 75.46 36.73
C VAL A 811 45.30 75.98 35.37
N GLN A 812 44.44 75.14 34.74
CA GLN A 812 43.37 75.39 33.74
C GLN A 812 43.69 75.90 32.31
N GLY A 813 43.04 75.29 31.28
CA GLY A 813 42.68 76.01 30.03
C GLY A 813 42.82 75.27 28.67
N SER A 814 41.82 74.47 28.28
CA SER A 814 41.31 74.22 26.90
C SER A 814 42.19 74.02 25.63
N LEU A 815 41.87 72.93 24.90
CA LEU A 815 41.78 72.77 23.42
C LEU A 815 43.04 72.68 22.49
N SER A 816 43.20 71.48 21.90
CA SER A 816 43.37 71.18 20.46
C SER A 816 44.63 71.57 19.63
N GLY A 817 45.32 70.57 19.04
CA GLY A 817 45.66 70.60 17.60
C GLY A 817 47.03 70.10 17.08
N ALA A 818 47.10 68.84 16.59
CA ALA A 818 48.01 68.33 15.53
C ALA A 818 49.56 68.43 15.76
N PRO A 819 50.49 68.05 14.83
CA PRO A 819 50.35 67.41 13.50
C PRO A 819 51.38 66.28 13.09
N VAL A 820 51.08 65.59 11.97
CA VAL A 820 51.99 65.21 10.83
C VAL A 820 52.99 63.98 10.85
N GLU A 821 53.04 63.33 9.67
CA GLU A 821 54.03 62.45 8.97
C GLU A 821 54.65 61.14 9.52
N GLN A 822 54.11 60.01 9.04
CA GLN A 822 54.71 59.08 8.03
C GLN A 822 56.25 59.07 7.78
N GLU A 823 56.93 57.93 8.04
CA GLU A 823 57.78 57.13 7.12
C GLU A 823 58.37 55.90 7.87
N LYS A 824 58.09 54.64 7.47
CA LYS A 824 58.83 53.72 6.55
C LYS A 824 60.07 52.97 7.12
N SER A 825 60.17 51.69 6.75
CA SER A 825 61.37 50.81 6.76
C SER A 825 61.71 50.07 8.08
N PRO A 826 62.53 48.99 8.07
CA PRO A 826 62.08 47.66 7.57
C PRO A 826 62.59 46.44 8.41
N GLN A 827 62.08 45.23 8.10
CA GLN A 827 62.72 43.91 8.33
C GLN A 827 63.04 43.49 9.80
N CYS A 828 63.15 42.21 10.18
CA CYS A 828 62.63 40.93 9.70
C CYS A 828 62.87 39.89 10.83
N TYR A 829 62.01 38.87 11.01
CA TYR A 829 62.41 37.45 11.09
C TYR A 829 61.21 36.48 11.22
N SER A 830 61.48 35.21 10.92
CA SER A 830 60.61 34.06 10.71
C SER A 830 59.49 33.72 11.73
N GLU A 831 58.40 33.21 11.14
CA GLU A 831 57.69 31.94 11.44
C GLU A 831 57.30 31.59 12.90
N TYR A 832 55.97 31.45 13.10
CA TYR A 832 55.42 30.43 14.00
C TYR A 832 54.24 29.70 13.35
N PHE A 833 54.02 28.45 13.76
CA PHE A 833 53.06 27.52 13.16
C PHE A 833 51.64 27.64 13.76
N SER A 834 50.64 27.58 12.88
CA SER A 834 49.31 26.97 13.05
C SER A 834 48.43 27.20 14.30
N GLN A 835 47.24 27.79 14.05
CA GLN A 835 45.90 27.28 14.44
C GLN A 835 45.50 27.31 15.95
N THR A 836 44.25 27.59 16.36
CA THR A 836 42.98 27.90 15.64
C THR A 836 41.95 28.58 16.59
N SER A 837 40.84 29.05 15.98
CA SER A 837 39.48 29.22 16.56
C SER A 837 39.06 30.57 17.14
N THR A 838 37.81 30.95 16.79
CA THR A 838 36.92 31.96 17.40
C THR A 838 37.42 33.43 17.37
N GLU A 839 36.57 34.44 17.22
CA GLU A 839 35.22 34.59 17.78
C GLU A 839 34.20 35.21 16.79
N VAL A 840 32.91 35.22 17.15
CA VAL A 840 31.79 35.79 16.36
C VAL A 840 31.28 37.06 17.02
N GLN A 841 31.17 38.18 16.28
CA GLN A 841 30.38 39.33 16.73
C GLN A 841 29.53 39.96 15.62
N ILE A 842 28.27 40.17 16.02
CA ILE A 842 27.08 40.61 15.28
C ILE A 842 27.16 42.11 14.94
N THR A 843 26.65 42.60 13.80
CA THR A 843 25.60 43.67 13.72
C THR A 843 25.27 44.24 12.31
N PHE A 844 23.95 44.37 12.07
CA PHE A 844 23.16 45.31 11.24
C PHE A 844 23.53 45.74 9.79
N ASP A 845 22.72 45.21 8.86
CA ASP A 845 21.81 45.89 7.91
C ASP A 845 22.22 47.05 6.97
N GLU A 846 21.86 46.81 5.69
CA GLU A 846 21.24 47.70 4.70
C GLU A 846 21.67 49.17 4.55
N THR A 847 22.22 49.50 3.37
CA THR A 847 21.45 50.16 2.29
C THR A 847 22.31 50.51 1.07
N LYS A 848 21.81 50.23 -0.15
CA LYS A 848 21.87 51.12 -1.34
C LYS A 848 21.14 50.54 -2.57
N GLN A 849 20.02 51.19 -2.89
CA GLN A 849 19.28 51.13 -4.18
C GLN A 849 19.99 52.02 -5.24
N PRO A 850 19.68 52.01 -6.58
CA PRO A 850 18.30 52.22 -7.08
C PRO A 850 17.84 51.66 -8.47
N ILE A 851 16.52 51.41 -8.54
CA ILE A 851 15.53 51.79 -9.60
C ILE A 851 15.63 51.20 -11.04
N ILE A 852 14.44 50.83 -11.54
CA ILE A 852 14.08 50.17 -12.82
C ILE A 852 14.07 51.15 -14.02
N PRO A 853 14.04 50.69 -15.29
CA PRO A 853 12.72 50.61 -15.98
C PRO A 853 12.55 49.58 -17.13
N ARG A 854 11.40 48.87 -17.14
CA ARG A 854 10.67 48.33 -18.34
C ARG A 854 11.40 47.24 -19.19
N LEU A 855 10.77 46.43 -20.05
CA LEU A 855 9.36 46.09 -20.36
C LEU A 855 9.32 44.67 -21.00
N SER A 856 8.11 44.11 -21.17
CA SER A 856 7.74 43.05 -22.13
C SER A 856 8.34 41.63 -22.01
N GLU A 857 7.42 40.66 -22.02
CA GLU A 857 7.33 39.52 -22.95
C GLU A 857 8.63 38.95 -23.55
N ILE A 858 8.88 37.65 -23.32
CA ILE A 858 8.79 36.62 -24.38
C ILE A 858 8.74 35.24 -23.72
N GLU A 859 7.79 34.42 -24.15
CA GLU A 859 7.71 32.99 -23.82
C GLU A 859 8.01 32.20 -25.10
N ASN A 860 8.79 31.11 -24.97
CA ASN A 860 9.17 30.15 -26.01
C ASN A 860 10.13 30.64 -27.12
N LEU A 861 11.10 29.79 -27.49
CA LEU A 861 11.24 29.20 -28.83
C LEU A 861 12.47 28.27 -28.93
N ARG A 862 12.25 27.04 -29.44
CA ARG A 862 13.14 26.20 -30.30
C ARG A 862 14.51 25.73 -29.74
N GLU A 863 14.78 24.42 -29.74
CA GLU A 863 15.44 23.62 -30.82
C GLU A 863 16.89 24.09 -31.11
N GLN A 864 17.92 23.24 -31.29
CA GLN A 864 18.01 22.30 -32.42
C GLN A 864 19.26 21.37 -32.34
N ALA A 865 19.09 20.07 -32.66
CA ALA A 865 20.13 19.09 -33.08
C ALA A 865 21.24 18.71 -32.05
N LEU A 866 21.96 17.57 -32.15
CA LEU A 866 22.30 16.70 -33.30
C LEU A 866 22.19 15.18 -32.99
N TYR A 867 21.73 14.42 -34.00
CA TYR A 867 22.18 13.10 -34.52
C TYR A 867 22.97 12.09 -33.62
N ASN A 868 22.90 10.75 -33.80
CA ASN A 868 22.29 9.82 -34.78
C ASN A 868 22.24 8.42 -34.09
N SER A 869 21.55 7.35 -34.53
CA SER A 869 21.08 6.94 -35.87
C SER A 869 19.83 6.00 -35.80
N ARG A 870 19.30 5.65 -36.99
CA ARG A 870 18.09 4.82 -37.27
C ARG A 870 18.48 3.36 -37.63
N PRO A 871 17.56 2.37 -37.81
CA PRO A 871 16.37 2.43 -38.67
C PRO A 871 15.06 1.87 -38.07
N ALA A 872 13.97 2.02 -38.85
CA ALA A 872 12.62 1.52 -38.54
C ALA A 872 12.00 0.85 -39.78
N VAL A 873 10.93 0.06 -39.59
CA VAL A 873 10.13 -0.54 -40.67
C VAL A 873 8.85 0.28 -40.91
N ARG A 874 8.32 0.25 -42.13
CA ARG A 874 7.17 1.06 -42.60
C ARG A 874 5.83 0.40 -42.23
N TYR A 875 4.76 1.10 -41.85
CA TYR A 875 3.98 2.19 -42.49
C TYR A 875 3.02 1.70 -43.61
N GLN A 876 1.72 1.69 -43.30
CA GLN A 876 0.53 2.00 -44.13
C GLN A 876 -0.74 1.48 -43.41
N ASP A 877 -1.92 2.09 -43.52
CA ASP A 877 -2.30 3.52 -43.59
C ASP A 877 -3.83 3.62 -43.32
N ASP A 878 -4.33 4.81 -42.99
CA ASP A 878 -5.70 5.35 -43.27
C ASP A 878 -6.96 4.42 -43.21
N LYS A 879 -8.08 4.81 -42.57
CA LYS A 879 -8.70 6.15 -42.54
C LYS A 879 -9.89 6.23 -41.56
N CYS A 880 -10.21 7.45 -41.11
CA CYS A 880 -11.52 7.94 -40.63
C CYS A 880 -12.17 7.24 -39.40
N GLU A 881 -12.80 7.95 -38.44
CA GLU A 881 -12.80 9.39 -38.15
C GLU A 881 -13.22 9.60 -36.68
N MET A 882 -12.92 10.78 -36.12
CA MET A 882 -13.49 11.20 -34.83
C MET A 882 -14.84 11.89 -35.06
N ASP A 883 -15.78 11.71 -34.13
CA ASP A 883 -16.53 12.87 -33.65
C ASP A 883 -16.88 12.72 -32.17
N LEU A 884 -16.73 13.80 -31.40
CA LEU A 884 -16.79 13.79 -29.94
C LEU A 884 -17.16 15.19 -29.42
N VAL A 885 -18.46 15.42 -29.21
CA VAL A 885 -18.98 16.71 -28.72
C VAL A 885 -19.55 16.57 -27.31
N THR A 886 -18.88 17.24 -26.37
CA THR A 886 -19.19 17.26 -24.94
C THR A 886 -20.15 18.39 -24.58
N LEU A 887 -21.09 18.14 -23.66
CA LEU A 887 -21.74 19.20 -22.86
C LEU A 887 -21.92 18.74 -21.40
N LEU A 888 -22.02 19.71 -20.48
CA LEU A 888 -21.55 19.59 -19.09
C LEU A 888 -22.68 19.68 -18.04
N THR A 889 -22.77 18.67 -17.15
CA THR A 889 -22.78 18.68 -15.64
C THR A 889 -23.57 19.75 -14.83
N PRO A 890 -23.80 19.62 -13.49
CA PRO A 890 -23.69 18.47 -12.53
C PRO A 890 -24.93 18.34 -11.57
N LEU A 891 -24.78 17.59 -10.45
CA LEU A 891 -25.60 17.55 -9.20
C LEU A 891 -26.92 16.71 -9.25
N GLU A 892 -27.37 15.98 -8.21
CA GLU A 892 -26.68 15.41 -7.03
C GLU A 892 -27.44 14.19 -6.43
N VAL A 893 -26.77 13.48 -5.51
CA VAL A 893 -27.05 12.19 -4.82
C VAL A 893 -28.48 11.90 -4.29
N TYR A 894 -29.02 10.69 -4.57
CA TYR A 894 -29.42 9.72 -3.51
C TYR A 894 -29.61 8.25 -4.00
N CYS A 895 -29.62 7.30 -3.07
CA CYS A 895 -29.72 5.85 -3.31
C CYS A 895 -31.14 5.34 -3.65
N GLY A 896 -31.21 4.27 -4.47
CA GLY A 896 -32.42 3.49 -4.72
C GLY A 896 -32.09 2.10 -5.33
N SER A 897 -32.87 1.07 -5.00
CA SER A 897 -32.53 -0.34 -5.30
C SER A 897 -33.38 -0.99 -6.40
N TRP A 898 -32.73 -1.83 -7.22
CA TRP A 898 -33.23 -3.11 -7.77
C TRP A 898 -34.73 -3.27 -8.11
N GLY A 899 -35.03 -3.54 -9.39
CA GLY A 899 -36.29 -4.20 -9.80
C GLY A 899 -36.85 -3.71 -11.14
N PRO A 900 -37.14 -4.59 -12.13
CA PRO A 900 -37.55 -4.16 -13.46
C PRO A 900 -39.06 -3.89 -13.60
N VAL A 901 -39.39 -3.08 -14.61
CA VAL A 901 -40.75 -2.70 -15.03
C VAL A 901 -41.45 -3.84 -15.77
N SER A 902 -42.77 -3.94 -15.60
CA SER A 902 -43.68 -4.70 -16.48
C SER A 902 -44.89 -3.85 -16.85
N PHE A 903 -45.02 -3.47 -18.13
CA PHE A 903 -46.21 -2.80 -18.68
C PHE A 903 -47.06 -3.80 -19.48
N PRO A 904 -48.40 -3.83 -19.29
CA PRO A 904 -49.30 -4.57 -20.16
C PRO A 904 -49.66 -3.77 -21.42
N VAL A 905 -50.00 -4.47 -22.51
CA VAL A 905 -50.38 -3.87 -23.80
C VAL A 905 -51.89 -3.89 -24.01
N CYS A 906 -52.49 -2.73 -24.27
CA CYS A 906 -53.73 -2.53 -25.03
C CYS A 906 -53.64 -1.16 -25.71
N ALA A 907 -53.44 -1.03 -27.03
CA ALA A 907 -54.33 -1.40 -28.14
C ALA A 907 -55.28 -0.27 -28.56
N LEU A 908 -54.91 0.44 -29.63
CA LEU A 908 -55.82 1.22 -30.46
C LEU A 908 -55.34 1.15 -31.93
N ARG A 909 -56.24 0.79 -32.85
CA ARG A 909 -56.00 0.74 -34.30
C ARG A 909 -56.55 2.00 -34.94
N SER A 910 -55.85 2.53 -35.94
CA SER A 910 -56.49 2.92 -37.20
C SER A 910 -55.48 2.90 -38.35
N CYS A 911 -55.97 2.79 -39.58
CA CYS A 911 -55.15 2.68 -40.80
C CYS A 911 -54.81 4.06 -41.38
N PHE A 912 -53.85 4.14 -42.31
CA PHE A 912 -54.14 4.51 -43.72
C PHE A 912 -52.91 4.29 -44.65
N LEU A 913 -53.18 3.62 -45.79
CA LEU A 913 -52.47 3.53 -47.08
C LEU A 913 -50.93 3.56 -47.24
N SER A 914 -50.47 2.69 -48.15
CA SER A 914 -49.12 2.58 -48.73
C SER A 914 -48.88 3.58 -49.88
N LEU A 915 -47.61 3.77 -50.30
CA LEU A 915 -47.13 3.51 -51.68
C LEU A 915 -45.63 3.84 -51.88
N LEU A 916 -44.92 2.89 -52.51
CA LEU A 916 -43.70 2.96 -53.36
C LEU A 916 -42.53 3.92 -53.00
N GLY A 917 -41.33 3.34 -53.02
CA GLY A 917 -40.01 3.98 -52.89
C GLY A 917 -38.93 2.90 -52.92
#